data_AF-W7UZD2-F1
#
_entry.id   AF-W7UZD2-F1
#
_cell.length_a   1.000
_cell.length_b   1.000
_cell.length_c   1.000
_cell.angle_alpha   90.00
_cell.angle_beta   90.00
_cell.angle_gamma   90.00
#
_symmetry.space_group_name_H-M   'P 1'
#
loop_
_entity.id
_entity.type
_entity.pdbx_description
1 polymer ?
#
loop_
_entity_poly.entity_id
_entity_poly.type
_entity_poly.pdbx_seq_one_letter_code
_entity_poly.pdbx_strand_id
1 'polypeptide(L)'
;MNLKRILSAITAVAMVIPCIGITTAGAISSSPTYEQEDEESEPVYVPDFPQEILDEFQISWTGLTFNTRVDNSDFSFEDKNNHFEHDGGYAFYGDQSLFNEISFWGNWHDCNSYTMYQSKAYPLPDNYDYNSPYLHVCADITIKEEGDARFGPVFELSGGKYELFVIEKYSASASFPEEEFIGTYSSDGKEYRLYKEADDAVEENAARRYYAVCSTGIIQETEAIGEYDDRIKHSYVMITDHLSELKKITGEDITLDRYGMLAEGSKGIGNVFCGVSCCSKNAVLPEEKLSYDEDGQPVSYKRNMIKNLDGYRYSLQTINNSFPVTNLGNGQFSTTEHENNSYIIPRGNGTFSAESSEGIFSYISAGKEYDGTTPLLDSDYRLDYEYTSSSEDVNLDAVVWTTEPYTKFIFAEEDSKNLNDNYSYLGNIKLGNDNYKLYKTYPRAYDTDPLGTYERDGYTFIHLKNDNEEQGSEIRKISVPISALVRSAKYYGAEAGNLCRISLEADPSSINYKLDVLKNEITTDAPSTEQEKNPEMYSIVGSSPVSVGRYTFEAYNADKMYAYENGLFTLEMQEKNWADCCSSVFSRQSPYIIDSSHDLNMEYKIKNGFDKDYAMMYLASGYSENSGHVSEFYIIEKNDGISVEECQISYAGGGMSRLPVDLSPKYVMTYTAGGHEYDVYKDSASYAGCFSSYYLDSYLCIRKDQSDDAVLEGSINLGEHLSQFSDLLDSSFKTTDSTLRITTKTAKGKVEVLKNDIEYGETGTEAVIIGDFNTDSRIDSLDVARAKKLLLETFADEKTEAPAYMDTNRNGTFELADVVLLQSFVLGKIKTFPPAVQ
;
A
#
# COMPACT_ATOMS: atom_id res chain seq x y z
N MET A 1 8.60 -25.84 -39.82
CA MET A 1 7.59 -25.11 -39.03
C MET A 1 7.12 -26.03 -37.92
N ASN A 2 7.35 -25.68 -36.65
CA ASN A 2 7.13 -26.57 -35.50
C ASN A 2 5.61 -26.76 -35.28
N LEU A 3 5.14 -27.98 -35.00
CA LEU A 3 3.71 -28.28 -34.85
C LEU A 3 3.04 -27.38 -33.79
N LYS A 4 3.74 -27.11 -32.68
CA LYS A 4 3.33 -26.16 -31.64
C LYS A 4 3.01 -24.77 -32.20
N ARG A 5 3.86 -24.22 -33.06
CA ARG A 5 3.68 -22.88 -33.67
C ARG A 5 2.46 -22.79 -34.58
N ILE A 6 2.16 -23.87 -35.30
CA ILE A 6 0.97 -23.95 -36.16
C ILE A 6 -0.29 -23.95 -35.29
N LEU A 7 -0.28 -24.70 -34.19
CA LEU A 7 -1.43 -24.79 -33.29
C LEU A 7 -1.66 -23.47 -32.53
N SER A 8 -0.60 -22.83 -32.02
CA SER A 8 -0.66 -21.51 -31.36
C SER A 8 -1.27 -20.42 -32.26
N ALA A 9 -0.87 -20.37 -33.54
CA ALA A 9 -1.42 -19.42 -34.50
C ALA A 9 -2.90 -19.70 -34.85
N ILE A 10 -3.30 -20.98 -34.92
CA ILE A 10 -4.70 -21.38 -35.17
C ILE A 10 -5.59 -21.01 -33.96
N THR A 11 -5.11 -21.21 -32.73
CA THR A 11 -5.83 -20.83 -31.50
C THR A 11 -6.05 -19.32 -31.42
N ALA A 12 -5.02 -18.51 -31.70
CA ALA A 12 -5.15 -17.05 -31.74
C ALA A 12 -6.15 -16.59 -32.82
N VAL A 13 -6.17 -17.23 -34.00
CA VAL A 13 -7.17 -16.94 -35.04
C VAL A 13 -8.58 -17.33 -34.58
N ALA A 14 -8.76 -18.46 -33.89
CA ALA A 14 -10.05 -18.91 -33.38
C ALA A 14 -10.62 -17.99 -32.28
N MET A 15 -9.76 -17.39 -31.46
CA MET A 15 -10.16 -16.44 -30.40
C MET A 15 -10.57 -15.06 -30.92
N VAL A 16 -10.19 -14.70 -32.15
CA VAL A 16 -10.55 -13.42 -32.80
C VAL A 16 -11.88 -13.51 -33.55
N ILE A 17 -12.33 -14.72 -33.92
CA ILE A 17 -13.56 -14.94 -34.70
C ILE A 17 -14.88 -14.53 -33.99
N PRO A 18 -15.00 -14.55 -32.63
CA PRO A 18 -16.16 -13.98 -31.93
C PRO A 18 -16.11 -12.45 -31.81
N CYS A 19 -14.94 -11.81 -31.97
CA CYS A 19 -14.75 -10.37 -31.78
C CYS A 19 -15.05 -9.54 -33.04
N ILE A 20 -16.15 -9.85 -33.75
CA ILE A 20 -16.63 -9.02 -34.85
C ILE A 20 -17.10 -7.67 -34.27
N GLY A 21 -16.22 -6.67 -34.38
CA GLY A 21 -16.59 -5.25 -34.44
C GLY A 21 -16.55 -4.48 -33.13
N ILE A 22 -15.37 -4.29 -32.54
CA ILE A 22 -15.07 -2.98 -31.96
C ILE A 22 -14.31 -2.22 -33.05
N THR A 23 -14.97 -1.24 -33.66
CA THR A 23 -14.32 -0.33 -34.62
C THR A 23 -13.12 0.33 -33.95
N THR A 24 -12.03 0.48 -34.71
CA THR A 24 -10.74 1.12 -34.36
C THR A 24 -10.82 2.60 -33.95
N ALA A 25 -11.99 3.09 -33.56
CA ALA A 25 -12.23 4.39 -32.97
C ALA A 25 -13.21 4.19 -31.81
N GLY A 26 -12.69 3.99 -30.59
CA GLY A 26 -13.55 3.80 -29.42
C GLY A 26 -13.06 2.85 -28.34
N ALA A 27 -11.77 2.48 -28.27
CA ALA A 27 -11.20 1.97 -27.02
C ALA A 27 -10.99 3.18 -26.06
N ILE A 28 -12.10 3.78 -25.64
CA ILE A 28 -12.15 4.94 -24.74
C ILE A 28 -12.81 4.46 -23.44
N SER A 29 -12.05 4.61 -22.35
CA SER A 29 -12.42 4.59 -20.93
C SER A 29 -13.14 3.36 -20.37
N SER A 30 -12.44 2.60 -19.54
CA SER A 30 -13.03 2.05 -18.32
C SER A 30 -12.85 3.05 -17.19
N SER A 31 -13.63 4.14 -17.20
CA SER A 31 -13.94 4.83 -15.94
C SER A 31 -15.12 4.08 -15.32
N PRO A 32 -15.06 3.64 -14.06
CA PRO A 32 -16.23 3.18 -13.35
C PRO A 32 -17.06 4.41 -12.99
N THR A 33 -17.83 4.94 -13.95
CA THR A 33 -18.91 5.86 -13.60
C THR A 33 -20.01 5.02 -12.96
N TYR A 34 -20.03 5.00 -11.63
CA TYR A 34 -21.26 4.82 -10.87
C TYR A 34 -22.31 5.76 -11.48
N GLU A 35 -23.52 5.24 -11.72
CA GLU A 35 -24.64 5.85 -12.47
C GLU A 35 -24.73 5.46 -13.95
N GLN A 36 -25.10 4.20 -14.23
CA GLN A 36 -26.00 3.91 -15.34
C GLN A 36 -27.15 3.01 -14.84
N GLU A 37 -28.35 3.55 -14.93
CA GLU A 37 -29.62 2.85 -14.67
C GLU A 37 -29.82 1.72 -15.69
N ASP A 38 -30.33 0.59 -15.18
CA ASP A 38 -31.03 -0.50 -15.87
C ASP A 38 -31.15 -0.39 -17.41
N GLU A 39 -30.12 -0.82 -18.14
CA GLU A 39 -30.31 -1.37 -19.49
C GLU A 39 -30.03 -2.88 -19.46
N GLU A 40 -31.05 -3.67 -19.79
CA GLU A 40 -30.96 -5.12 -19.99
C GLU A 40 -29.88 -5.41 -21.06
N SER A 41 -28.68 -5.76 -20.62
CA SER A 41 -27.61 -6.21 -21.53
C SER A 41 -27.94 -7.61 -22.05
N GLU A 42 -28.02 -7.75 -23.38
CA GLU A 42 -28.15 -9.06 -24.03
C GLU A 42 -26.96 -9.96 -23.63
N PRO A 43 -27.20 -11.27 -23.38
CA PRO A 43 -26.14 -12.17 -22.94
C PRO A 43 -25.08 -12.33 -24.02
N VAL A 44 -23.83 -12.01 -23.67
CA VAL A 44 -22.65 -12.30 -24.48
C VAL A 44 -22.59 -13.81 -24.74
N TYR A 45 -22.73 -14.21 -26.01
CA TYR A 45 -22.67 -15.61 -26.41
C TYR A 45 -21.20 -16.04 -26.51
N VAL A 46 -20.72 -16.81 -25.53
CA VAL A 46 -19.38 -17.39 -25.53
C VAL A 46 -19.43 -18.75 -26.24
N PRO A 47 -18.64 -18.99 -27.31
CA PRO A 47 -18.56 -20.32 -27.92
C PRO A 47 -17.93 -21.34 -26.95
N ASP A 48 -18.48 -22.55 -26.89
CA ASP A 48 -17.87 -23.70 -26.18
C ASP A 48 -16.51 -24.06 -26.81
N PHE A 49 -15.42 -23.57 -26.23
CA PHE A 49 -14.08 -24.06 -26.54
C PHE A 49 -13.77 -25.30 -25.69
N PRO A 50 -13.17 -26.36 -26.25
CA PRO A 50 -12.72 -27.50 -25.45
C PRO A 50 -11.68 -27.07 -24.41
N GLN A 51 -11.91 -27.43 -23.14
CA GLN A 51 -11.01 -27.12 -22.02
C GLN A 51 -9.57 -27.59 -22.30
N GLU A 52 -9.42 -28.73 -23.00
CA GLU A 52 -8.14 -29.30 -23.41
C GLU A 52 -7.31 -28.35 -24.31
N ILE A 53 -7.96 -27.50 -25.13
CA ILE A 53 -7.27 -26.49 -25.95
C ILE A 53 -6.90 -25.29 -25.07
N LEU A 54 -7.79 -24.85 -24.17
CA LEU A 54 -7.50 -23.76 -23.25
C LEU A 54 -6.38 -24.12 -22.27
N ASP A 55 -6.31 -25.37 -21.82
CA ASP A 55 -5.27 -25.90 -20.93
C ASP A 55 -3.93 -26.08 -21.65
N GLU A 56 -3.96 -26.60 -22.89
CA GLU A 56 -2.75 -26.77 -23.72
C GLU A 56 -2.08 -25.42 -24.05
N PHE A 57 -2.86 -24.34 -24.17
CA PHE A 57 -2.37 -22.98 -24.42
C PHE A 57 -2.43 -22.04 -23.20
N GLN A 58 -2.85 -22.57 -22.04
CA GLN A 58 -3.03 -21.85 -20.77
C GLN A 58 -3.80 -20.53 -20.85
N ILE A 59 -4.92 -20.51 -21.57
CA ILE A 59 -5.73 -19.31 -21.79
C ILE A 59 -6.87 -19.27 -20.77
N SER A 60 -6.83 -18.29 -19.85
CA SER A 60 -7.92 -18.07 -18.89
C SER A 60 -9.14 -17.48 -19.59
N TRP A 61 -10.28 -18.15 -19.47
CA TRP A 61 -11.54 -17.76 -20.13
C TRP A 61 -12.06 -16.39 -19.66
N THR A 62 -11.71 -15.96 -18.44
CA THR A 62 -12.11 -14.67 -17.86
C THR A 62 -11.31 -13.48 -18.37
N GLY A 63 -10.16 -13.70 -19.03
CA GLY A 63 -9.32 -12.64 -19.60
C GLY A 63 -9.63 -12.26 -21.05
N LEU A 64 -10.51 -13.03 -21.72
CA LEU A 64 -10.80 -12.84 -23.14
C LEU A 64 -11.55 -11.53 -23.46
N THR A 65 -12.18 -10.90 -22.47
CA THR A 65 -12.88 -9.61 -22.64
C THR A 65 -11.93 -8.41 -22.78
N PHE A 66 -10.64 -8.56 -22.48
CA PHE A 66 -9.63 -7.50 -22.57
C PHE A 66 -8.52 -7.79 -23.61
N ASN A 67 -8.55 -8.96 -24.25
CA ASN A 67 -7.52 -9.39 -25.21
C ASN A 67 -7.89 -8.96 -26.63
N THR A 68 -7.27 -7.90 -27.14
CA THR A 68 -7.31 -7.60 -28.57
C THR A 68 -6.05 -8.16 -29.23
N ARG A 69 -6.22 -8.98 -30.28
CA ARG A 69 -5.12 -9.20 -31.22
C ARG A 69 -4.90 -7.88 -31.95
N VAL A 70 -3.76 -7.24 -31.68
CA VAL A 70 -3.31 -6.08 -32.45
C VAL A 70 -2.47 -6.63 -33.59
N ASP A 71 -2.82 -6.33 -34.85
CA ASP A 71 -1.89 -6.61 -35.95
C ASP A 71 -0.63 -5.77 -35.77
N ASN A 72 0.49 -6.12 -36.44
CA ASN A 72 1.70 -5.29 -36.39
C ASN A 72 1.32 -3.82 -36.65
N SER A 73 1.57 -2.97 -35.68
CA SER A 73 0.99 -1.63 -35.62
C SER A 73 1.96 -0.64 -35.02
N ASP A 74 1.99 0.54 -35.62
CA ASP A 74 2.63 1.73 -35.09
C ASP A 74 1.57 2.82 -35.04
N PHE A 75 1.28 3.33 -33.83
CA PHE A 75 0.22 4.31 -33.62
C PHE A 75 0.51 5.23 -32.45
N SER A 76 0.04 6.47 -32.55
CA SER A 76 0.10 7.44 -31.46
C SER A 76 -1.26 7.64 -30.79
N PHE A 77 -1.29 7.66 -29.46
CA PHE A 77 -2.48 7.90 -28.66
C PHE A 77 -2.10 8.69 -27.40
N GLU A 78 -2.84 9.76 -27.06
CA GLU A 78 -2.60 10.60 -25.88
C GLU A 78 -1.12 11.00 -25.65
N ASP A 79 -0.48 11.54 -26.69
CA ASP A 79 0.95 11.94 -26.73
C ASP A 79 1.98 10.81 -26.56
N LYS A 80 1.52 9.55 -26.57
CA LYS A 80 2.36 8.35 -26.51
C LYS A 80 2.47 7.72 -27.87
N ASN A 81 3.65 7.22 -28.21
CA ASN A 81 3.87 6.39 -29.38
C ASN A 81 3.88 4.92 -28.94
N ASN A 82 3.08 4.10 -29.60
CA ASN A 82 2.97 2.67 -29.37
C ASN A 82 3.48 1.94 -30.61
N HIS A 83 4.34 0.96 -30.41
CA HIS A 83 4.81 0.08 -31.47
C HIS A 83 4.71 -1.37 -31.00
N PHE A 84 4.05 -2.19 -31.82
CA PHE A 84 3.90 -3.62 -31.59
C PHE A 84 4.19 -4.38 -32.86
N GLU A 85 5.12 -5.32 -32.79
CA GLU A 85 5.48 -6.20 -33.90
C GLU A 85 5.77 -7.61 -33.38
N HIS A 86 5.32 -8.63 -34.11
CA HIS A 86 5.78 -10.00 -33.88
C HIS A 86 5.84 -10.82 -35.18
N ASP A 87 6.70 -11.84 -35.21
CA ASP A 87 6.77 -12.84 -36.27
C ASP A 87 6.67 -14.25 -35.68
N GLY A 88 5.90 -15.14 -36.31
CA GLY A 88 5.62 -16.48 -35.80
C GLY A 88 4.94 -16.52 -34.41
N GLY A 89 4.49 -17.70 -33.98
CA GLY A 89 3.81 -17.85 -32.68
C GLY A 89 2.58 -16.95 -32.55
N TYR A 90 2.30 -16.45 -31.34
CA TYR A 90 1.40 -15.31 -31.12
C TYR A 90 1.93 -14.41 -29.99
N ALA A 91 1.58 -13.12 -30.07
CA ALA A 91 1.79 -12.17 -28.99
C ALA A 91 0.55 -11.26 -28.84
N PHE A 92 0.33 -10.76 -27.63
CA PHE A 92 -0.72 -9.80 -27.30
C PHE A 92 -0.09 -8.54 -26.71
N TYR A 93 -0.72 -7.40 -26.98
CA TYR A 93 -0.32 -6.10 -26.47
C TYR A 93 -1.58 -5.33 -26.05
N GLY A 94 -1.53 -4.69 -24.89
CA GLY A 94 -2.58 -3.76 -24.48
C GLY A 94 -2.02 -2.55 -23.74
N ASP A 95 -2.58 -1.39 -24.07
CA ASP A 95 -2.28 -0.12 -23.42
C ASP A 95 -3.11 0.00 -22.13
N GLN A 96 -2.45 0.33 -21.02
CA GLN A 96 -3.09 0.60 -19.71
C GLN A 96 -2.69 1.98 -19.17
N SER A 97 -2.33 2.87 -20.08
CA SER A 97 -2.02 4.26 -19.82
C SER A 97 -3.07 5.01 -19.00
N LEU A 98 -2.67 5.61 -17.88
CA LEU A 98 -3.43 6.61 -17.13
C LEU A 98 -2.69 7.95 -17.14
N PHE A 99 -3.34 9.02 -17.62
CA PHE A 99 -2.85 10.41 -17.62
C PHE A 99 -1.38 10.59 -18.08
N ASN A 100 -0.44 10.63 -17.11
CA ASN A 100 0.97 10.98 -17.29
C ASN A 100 1.92 9.78 -17.34
N GLU A 101 1.43 8.56 -17.15
CA GLU A 101 2.25 7.34 -17.07
C GLU A 101 2.29 6.59 -18.40
N ILE A 102 3.43 5.99 -18.71
CA ILE A 102 3.61 5.05 -19.82
C ILE A 102 3.33 3.67 -19.24
N SER A 103 2.30 2.98 -19.69
CA SER A 103 1.95 1.65 -19.19
C SER A 103 1.42 0.74 -20.28
N PHE A 104 2.03 -0.45 -20.38
CA PHE A 104 1.53 -1.50 -21.26
C PHE A 104 1.65 -2.87 -20.60
N TRP A 105 0.80 -3.79 -21.05
CA TRP A 105 0.93 -5.22 -20.77
C TRP A 105 1.10 -5.99 -22.07
N GLY A 106 1.78 -7.13 -22.00
CA GLY A 106 1.97 -8.01 -23.13
C GLY A 106 2.18 -9.46 -22.75
N ASN A 107 1.84 -10.34 -23.69
CA ASN A 107 2.08 -11.78 -23.60
C ASN A 107 2.77 -12.25 -24.88
N TRP A 108 3.68 -13.21 -24.80
CA TRP A 108 4.27 -13.84 -25.99
C TRP A 108 4.31 -15.36 -25.86
N HIS A 109 4.21 -16.05 -27.00
CA HIS A 109 4.21 -17.50 -27.05
C HIS A 109 4.91 -18.03 -28.31
N ASP A 110 6.14 -18.49 -28.14
CA ASP A 110 7.05 -19.08 -29.14
C ASP A 110 7.13 -18.29 -30.46
N CYS A 111 7.19 -16.96 -30.35
CA CYS A 111 7.45 -16.06 -31.48
C CYS A 111 8.86 -16.27 -32.03
N ASN A 112 9.07 -16.07 -33.33
CA ASN A 112 10.42 -15.92 -33.89
C ASN A 112 11.06 -14.61 -33.41
N SER A 113 10.26 -13.55 -33.29
CA SER A 113 10.61 -12.29 -32.66
C SER A 113 9.35 -11.59 -32.16
N TYR A 114 9.49 -10.78 -31.12
CA TYR A 114 8.46 -9.84 -30.69
C TYR A 114 9.10 -8.54 -30.19
N THR A 115 8.39 -7.44 -30.40
CA THR A 115 8.73 -6.08 -29.94
C THR A 115 7.46 -5.42 -29.43
N MET A 116 7.48 -4.99 -28.17
CA MET A 116 6.41 -4.25 -27.51
C MET A 116 7.01 -2.97 -26.95
N TYR A 117 6.53 -1.84 -27.41
CA TYR A 117 7.18 -0.55 -27.20
C TYR A 117 6.15 0.53 -26.95
N GLN A 118 6.40 1.35 -25.93
CA GLN A 118 5.64 2.57 -25.70
C GLN A 118 6.58 3.69 -25.25
N SER A 119 6.49 4.87 -25.87
CA SER A 119 7.29 6.05 -25.50
C SER A 119 6.48 7.33 -25.47
N LYS A 120 6.99 8.36 -24.79
CA LYS A 120 6.41 9.71 -24.69
C LYS A 120 7.51 10.76 -24.88
N ALA A 121 7.14 11.92 -25.44
CA ALA A 121 8.07 13.04 -25.58
C ALA A 121 8.54 13.57 -24.22
N TYR A 122 9.84 13.91 -24.14
CA TYR A 122 10.40 14.63 -23.01
C TYR A 122 10.25 16.14 -23.25
N PRO A 123 9.63 16.90 -22.32
CA PRO A 123 9.19 18.27 -22.60
C PRO A 123 10.33 19.30 -22.69
N LEU A 124 11.50 19.02 -22.12
CA LEU A 124 12.66 19.93 -22.12
C LEU A 124 13.97 19.20 -22.48
N PRO A 125 14.13 18.71 -23.73
CA PRO A 125 15.26 17.87 -24.17
C PRO A 125 16.65 18.39 -23.84
N ASP A 126 16.84 19.71 -23.89
CA ASP A 126 18.13 20.36 -23.67
C ASP A 126 18.45 20.60 -22.18
N ASN A 127 17.48 20.42 -21.28
CA ASN A 127 17.60 20.78 -19.87
C ASN A 127 17.55 19.57 -18.92
N TYR A 128 17.67 18.35 -19.43
CA TYR A 128 17.58 17.16 -18.59
C TYR A 128 18.69 17.12 -17.50
N ASP A 129 19.89 17.62 -17.79
CA ASP A 129 20.98 17.69 -16.80
C ASP A 129 20.64 18.59 -15.59
N TYR A 130 19.93 19.69 -15.81
CA TYR A 130 19.54 20.64 -14.75
C TYR A 130 18.45 20.09 -13.83
N ASN A 131 17.56 19.26 -14.37
CA ASN A 131 16.39 18.75 -13.66
C ASN A 131 16.65 17.40 -12.97
N SER A 132 17.81 16.78 -13.18
CA SER A 132 18.17 15.45 -12.63
C SER A 132 17.01 14.43 -12.71
N PRO A 133 16.40 14.22 -13.89
CA PRO A 133 15.23 13.38 -14.02
C PRO A 133 15.60 11.91 -13.83
N TYR A 134 14.64 11.13 -13.34
CA TYR A 134 14.74 9.69 -13.20
C TYR A 134 13.41 9.05 -13.58
N LEU A 135 13.46 7.79 -14.02
CA LEU A 135 12.25 6.99 -14.23
C LEU A 135 11.96 6.16 -12.99
N HIS A 136 10.73 6.24 -12.50
CA HIS A 136 10.18 5.26 -11.58
C HIS A 136 9.52 4.16 -12.40
N VAL A 137 10.10 2.96 -12.34
CA VAL A 137 9.73 1.81 -13.17
C VAL A 137 9.09 0.74 -12.29
N CYS A 138 7.85 0.41 -12.61
CA CYS A 138 7.07 -0.68 -12.07
C CYS A 138 7.04 -1.78 -13.14
N ALA A 139 7.64 -2.95 -12.87
CA ALA A 139 7.63 -4.04 -13.83
C ALA A 139 7.34 -5.38 -13.15
N ASP A 140 6.41 -6.14 -13.72
CA ASP A 140 6.15 -7.54 -13.41
C ASP A 140 6.37 -8.38 -14.67
N ILE A 141 7.27 -9.35 -14.57
CA ILE A 141 7.71 -10.17 -15.72
C ILE A 141 7.76 -11.62 -15.27
N THR A 142 7.00 -12.47 -15.96
CA THR A 142 7.04 -13.93 -15.75
C THR A 142 7.51 -14.62 -17.02
N ILE A 143 8.59 -15.40 -16.90
CA ILE A 143 9.03 -16.33 -17.96
C ILE A 143 8.64 -17.74 -17.53
N LYS A 144 7.76 -18.38 -18.30
CA LYS A 144 7.25 -19.73 -18.07
C LYS A 144 8.01 -20.80 -18.85
N GLU A 145 8.35 -20.51 -20.10
CA GLU A 145 9.29 -21.30 -20.90
C GLU A 145 10.40 -20.38 -21.40
N GLU A 146 11.64 -20.79 -21.22
CA GLU A 146 12.78 -19.93 -21.51
C GLU A 146 12.93 -19.60 -23.02
N GLY A 147 13.14 -18.32 -23.31
CA GLY A 147 13.50 -17.75 -24.62
C GLY A 147 14.39 -16.53 -24.42
N ASP A 148 14.89 -15.92 -25.50
CA ASP A 148 15.56 -14.61 -25.40
C ASP A 148 14.51 -13.57 -25.04
N ALA A 149 14.72 -12.83 -23.95
CA ALA A 149 13.78 -11.81 -23.50
C ALA A 149 14.53 -10.70 -22.76
N ARG A 150 14.24 -9.45 -23.10
CA ARG A 150 14.91 -8.24 -22.61
C ARG A 150 13.87 -7.18 -22.30
N PHE A 151 14.03 -6.51 -21.16
CA PHE A 151 13.03 -5.60 -20.65
C PHE A 151 13.68 -4.42 -19.93
N GLY A 152 13.19 -3.22 -20.21
CA GLY A 152 13.56 -2.03 -19.46
C GLY A 152 13.28 -0.71 -20.20
N PRO A 153 13.76 0.40 -19.64
CA PRO A 153 13.56 1.71 -20.24
C PRO A 153 14.32 1.89 -21.54
N VAL A 154 13.73 2.69 -22.43
CA VAL A 154 14.33 3.08 -23.71
C VAL A 154 14.29 4.60 -23.85
N PHE A 155 15.40 5.18 -24.31
CA PHE A 155 15.54 6.60 -24.55
C PHE A 155 15.81 6.86 -26.03
N GLU A 156 14.97 7.68 -26.67
CA GLU A 156 15.21 8.20 -28.01
C GLU A 156 15.97 9.51 -27.90
N LEU A 157 17.09 9.62 -28.62
CA LEU A 157 18.09 10.66 -28.37
C LEU A 157 18.49 11.42 -29.65
N SER A 158 18.81 12.70 -29.46
CA SER A 158 19.48 13.56 -30.44
C SER A 158 18.77 13.67 -31.79
N GLY A 159 17.46 13.94 -31.76
CA GLY A 159 16.58 14.00 -32.92
C GLY A 159 16.30 12.63 -33.55
N GLY A 160 16.26 11.57 -32.74
CA GLY A 160 16.08 10.19 -33.20
C GLY A 160 17.32 9.58 -33.89
N LYS A 161 18.49 10.16 -33.67
CA LYS A 161 19.76 9.66 -34.23
C LYS A 161 20.27 8.43 -33.47
N TYR A 162 20.02 8.39 -32.17
CA TYR A 162 20.46 7.33 -31.28
C TYR A 162 19.30 6.82 -30.43
N GLU A 163 19.44 5.58 -29.97
CA GLU A 163 18.56 5.00 -28.96
C GLU A 163 19.42 4.36 -27.87
N LEU A 164 19.06 4.56 -26.60
CA LEU A 164 19.67 3.84 -25.47
C LEU A 164 18.62 2.94 -24.84
N PHE A 165 18.80 1.63 -24.98
CA PHE A 165 17.99 0.62 -24.29
C PHE A 165 18.68 0.21 -22.99
N VAL A 166 18.12 0.63 -21.86
CA VAL A 166 18.57 0.26 -20.52
C VAL A 166 17.87 -1.03 -20.10
N ILE A 167 18.59 -2.13 -20.16
CA ILE A 167 18.07 -3.47 -19.89
C ILE A 167 18.19 -3.75 -18.39
N GLU A 168 17.12 -3.49 -17.66
CA GLU A 168 17.00 -3.76 -16.23
C GLU A 168 16.78 -5.26 -15.94
N LYS A 169 16.09 -5.96 -16.85
CA LYS A 169 15.78 -7.38 -16.72
C LYS A 169 16.02 -8.12 -18.03
N TYR A 170 16.47 -9.37 -17.94
CA TYR A 170 16.63 -10.26 -19.10
C TYR A 170 16.66 -11.73 -18.70
N SER A 171 16.38 -12.63 -19.65
CA SER A 171 16.47 -14.08 -19.47
C SER A 171 17.91 -14.59 -19.54
N ALA A 172 18.19 -15.77 -18.95
CA ALA A 172 19.53 -16.37 -19.04
C ALA A 172 19.94 -16.72 -20.48
N SER A 173 18.97 -16.96 -21.36
CA SER A 173 19.16 -17.17 -22.80
C SER A 173 19.36 -15.89 -23.62
N ALA A 174 19.25 -14.70 -23.01
CA ALA A 174 19.46 -13.45 -23.72
C ALA A 174 20.93 -13.31 -24.18
N SER A 175 21.11 -12.80 -25.40
CA SER A 175 22.44 -12.65 -26.00
C SER A 175 22.73 -11.19 -26.33
N PHE A 176 23.88 -10.70 -25.89
CA PHE A 176 24.33 -9.33 -26.12
C PHE A 176 25.48 -9.32 -27.13
N PRO A 177 25.66 -8.23 -27.90
CA PRO A 177 26.72 -8.14 -28.90
C PRO A 177 28.09 -7.94 -28.23
N GLU A 178 28.66 -9.01 -27.66
CA GLU A 178 29.89 -8.96 -26.85
C GLU A 178 31.11 -8.39 -27.58
N GLU A 179 31.19 -8.57 -28.90
CA GLU A 179 32.26 -8.00 -29.75
C GLU A 179 32.16 -6.48 -29.91
N GLU A 180 31.00 -5.90 -29.59
CA GLU A 180 30.71 -4.45 -29.63
C GLU A 180 30.63 -3.85 -28.21
N PHE A 181 31.26 -4.50 -27.23
CA PHE A 181 31.39 -3.97 -25.87
C PHE A 181 32.25 -2.70 -25.86
N ILE A 182 31.72 -1.61 -25.30
CA ILE A 182 32.38 -0.29 -25.33
C ILE A 182 32.70 0.28 -23.94
N GLY A 183 32.18 -0.30 -22.85
CA GLY A 183 32.56 0.11 -21.50
C GLY A 183 31.64 -0.41 -20.40
N THR A 184 31.99 -0.11 -19.15
CA THR A 184 31.16 -0.33 -17.96
C THR A 184 31.00 0.96 -17.18
N TYR A 185 29.86 1.11 -16.52
CA TYR A 185 29.62 2.23 -15.60
C TYR A 185 28.62 1.82 -14.51
N SER A 186 28.59 2.61 -13.44
CA SER A 186 27.66 2.43 -12.33
C SER A 186 26.57 3.49 -12.38
N SER A 187 25.34 3.12 -12.05
CA SER A 187 24.20 4.03 -11.89
C SER A 187 23.35 3.50 -10.73
N ASP A 188 23.03 4.36 -9.77
CA ASP A 188 22.25 4.01 -8.56
C ASP A 188 22.72 2.71 -7.85
N GLY A 189 24.04 2.53 -7.71
CA GLY A 189 24.63 1.36 -7.05
C GLY A 189 24.57 0.05 -7.85
N LYS A 190 24.03 0.07 -9.08
CA LYS A 190 24.05 -1.05 -10.02
C LYS A 190 25.15 -0.88 -11.06
N GLU A 191 25.76 -1.99 -11.47
CA GLU A 191 26.77 -2.02 -12.53
C GLU A 191 26.15 -2.37 -13.88
N TYR A 192 26.44 -1.55 -14.89
CA TYR A 192 25.97 -1.71 -16.26
C TYR A 192 27.12 -1.98 -17.23
N ARG A 193 26.90 -2.91 -18.15
CA ARG A 193 27.77 -3.15 -19.32
C ARG A 193 27.16 -2.47 -20.53
N LEU A 194 27.93 -1.61 -21.18
CA LEU A 194 27.48 -0.85 -22.35
C LEU A 194 28.00 -1.50 -23.63
N TYR A 195 27.07 -1.78 -24.54
CA TYR A 195 27.34 -2.31 -25.86
C TYR A 195 26.81 -1.36 -26.93
N LYS A 196 27.47 -1.36 -28.07
CA LYS A 196 27.02 -0.68 -29.28
C LYS A 196 26.38 -1.70 -30.22
N GLU A 197 25.36 -1.32 -30.98
CA GLU A 197 24.86 -2.14 -32.07
C GLU A 197 25.89 -2.21 -33.22
N ALA A 198 26.03 -3.40 -33.83
CA ALA A 198 27.01 -3.64 -34.89
C ALA A 198 26.73 -2.74 -36.12
N ASP A 199 27.78 -2.18 -36.72
CA ASP A 199 27.65 -1.19 -37.80
C ASP A 199 27.02 -1.77 -39.09
N ASP A 200 27.03 -3.09 -39.28
CA ASP A 200 26.40 -3.79 -40.41
C ASP A 200 24.92 -4.16 -40.16
N ALA A 201 24.42 -3.95 -38.94
CA ALA A 201 23.03 -4.17 -38.55
C ALA A 201 22.15 -2.91 -38.68
N VAL A 202 22.74 -1.73 -38.89
CA VAL A 202 22.01 -0.46 -38.99
C VAL A 202 21.51 -0.25 -40.43
N GLU A 203 20.20 -0.31 -40.64
CA GLU A 203 19.59 0.03 -41.93
C GLU A 203 19.84 1.50 -42.30
N GLU A 204 19.86 1.81 -43.59
CA GLU A 204 20.08 3.18 -44.08
C GLU A 204 18.99 4.11 -43.55
N ASN A 205 19.36 5.01 -42.62
CA ASN A 205 18.51 5.95 -41.86
C ASN A 205 17.84 5.43 -40.56
N ALA A 206 18.21 4.26 -40.03
CA ALA A 206 17.77 3.81 -38.70
C ALA A 206 18.56 4.49 -37.56
N ALA A 207 17.92 4.66 -36.40
CA ALA A 207 18.60 5.11 -35.19
C ALA A 207 19.63 4.06 -34.76
N ARG A 208 20.84 4.49 -34.36
CA ARG A 208 21.84 3.56 -33.82
C ARG A 208 21.51 3.24 -32.37
N ARG A 209 21.33 1.97 -32.05
CA ARG A 209 21.02 1.50 -30.70
C ARG A 209 22.27 1.24 -29.85
N TYR A 210 22.19 1.61 -28.58
CA TYR A 210 23.12 1.23 -27.51
C TYR A 210 22.38 0.40 -26.47
N TYR A 211 23.05 -0.60 -25.91
CA TYR A 211 22.47 -1.49 -24.90
C TYR A 211 23.22 -1.31 -23.58
N ALA A 212 22.53 -0.83 -22.54
CA ALA A 212 23.07 -0.76 -21.18
C ALA A 212 22.49 -1.90 -20.35
N VAL A 213 23.28 -2.96 -20.14
CA VAL A 213 22.82 -4.21 -19.53
C VAL A 213 23.16 -4.23 -18.04
N CYS A 214 22.14 -4.30 -17.18
CA CYS A 214 22.30 -4.43 -15.74
C CYS A 214 22.91 -5.79 -15.37
N SER A 215 24.08 -5.80 -14.73
CA SER A 215 24.78 -7.05 -14.38
C SER A 215 24.00 -7.98 -13.46
N THR A 216 23.07 -7.45 -12.66
CA THR A 216 22.19 -8.19 -11.74
C THR A 216 20.77 -8.39 -12.29
N GLY A 217 20.55 -8.14 -13.58
CA GLY A 217 19.24 -8.14 -14.23
C GLY A 217 18.68 -9.52 -14.60
N ILE A 218 19.43 -10.62 -14.43
CA ILE A 218 18.98 -11.98 -14.78
C ILE A 218 17.69 -12.36 -14.03
N ILE A 219 16.68 -12.80 -14.79
CA ILE A 219 15.46 -13.41 -14.28
C ILE A 219 15.74 -14.90 -14.02
N GLN A 220 15.49 -15.36 -12.80
CA GLN A 220 15.52 -16.78 -12.45
C GLN A 220 14.12 -17.38 -12.64
N GLU A 221 14.02 -18.62 -13.14
CA GLU A 221 12.72 -19.33 -13.27
C GLU A 221 12.05 -19.46 -11.89
N THR A 222 10.78 -19.07 -11.79
CA THR A 222 9.97 -19.26 -10.58
C THR A 222 8.73 -20.10 -10.88
N GLU A 223 8.50 -21.11 -10.03
CA GLU A 223 7.27 -21.91 -9.98
C GLU A 223 6.07 -21.05 -9.53
N ALA A 224 4.93 -21.28 -10.16
CA ALA A 224 3.53 -20.96 -9.80
C ALA A 224 3.16 -19.56 -9.25
N ILE A 225 2.07 -19.04 -9.83
CA ILE A 225 1.35 -17.83 -9.44
C ILE A 225 0.67 -18.09 -8.08
N GLY A 226 1.30 -17.66 -6.98
CA GLY A 226 0.72 -17.64 -5.64
C GLY A 226 0.88 -16.27 -4.98
N GLU A 227 -0.26 -15.67 -4.61
CA GLU A 227 -0.44 -14.46 -3.80
C GLU A 227 0.10 -13.11 -4.35
N TYR A 228 -0.76 -12.12 -4.24
CA TYR A 228 -0.70 -10.81 -4.89
C TYR A 228 -0.14 -9.78 -3.89
N ASP A 229 1.13 -9.86 -3.47
CA ASP A 229 1.67 -8.78 -2.60
C ASP A 229 3.21 -8.60 -2.46
N ASP A 230 4.08 -9.12 -3.35
CA ASP A 230 5.53 -8.80 -3.30
C ASP A 230 6.23 -8.75 -4.68
N ARG A 231 5.46 -8.90 -5.77
CA ARG A 231 6.01 -9.15 -7.12
C ARG A 231 6.21 -7.91 -7.98
N ILE A 232 5.54 -6.81 -7.66
CA ILE A 232 5.74 -5.54 -8.35
C ILE A 232 7.05 -4.93 -7.85
N LYS A 233 8.14 -5.13 -8.60
CA LYS A 233 9.43 -4.56 -8.26
C LYS A 233 9.48 -3.12 -8.76
N HIS A 234 9.43 -2.19 -7.82
CA HIS A 234 9.74 -0.79 -8.05
C HIS A 234 11.25 -0.64 -8.24
N SER A 235 11.66 0.00 -9.33
CA SER A 235 13.06 0.34 -9.58
C SER A 235 13.18 1.78 -10.07
N TYR A 236 14.30 2.41 -9.72
CA TYR A 236 14.63 3.76 -10.14
C TYR A 236 15.74 3.69 -11.19
N VAL A 237 15.54 4.39 -12.31
CA VAL A 237 16.52 4.47 -13.40
C VAL A 237 16.90 5.94 -13.59
N MET A 238 18.13 6.27 -13.19
CA MET A 238 18.66 7.64 -13.21
C MET A 238 19.02 8.05 -14.64
N ILE A 239 18.11 8.77 -15.32
CA ILE A 239 18.30 9.19 -16.72
C ILE A 239 19.61 9.94 -16.89
N THR A 240 19.89 10.89 -15.97
CA THR A 240 21.09 11.73 -16.03
C THR A 240 22.39 10.93 -15.97
N ASP A 241 22.45 9.90 -15.14
CA ASP A 241 23.64 9.04 -15.01
C ASP A 241 23.89 8.25 -16.29
N HIS A 242 22.83 7.62 -16.83
CA HIS A 242 22.90 6.83 -18.06
C HIS A 242 23.32 7.67 -19.26
N LEU A 243 22.73 8.85 -19.45
CA LEU A 243 23.05 9.72 -20.59
C LEU A 243 24.43 10.38 -20.44
N SER A 244 24.83 10.77 -19.23
CA SER A 244 26.15 11.34 -18.95
C SER A 244 27.27 10.33 -19.23
N GLU A 245 27.11 9.07 -18.78
CA GLU A 245 28.10 8.03 -19.03
C GLU A 245 28.10 7.58 -20.49
N LEU A 246 26.94 7.52 -21.17
CA LEU A 246 26.88 7.29 -22.60
C LEU A 246 27.66 8.36 -23.37
N LYS A 247 27.44 9.65 -23.07
CA LYS A 247 28.16 10.79 -23.66
C LYS A 247 29.66 10.71 -23.42
N LYS A 248 30.06 10.35 -22.20
CA LYS A 248 31.47 10.22 -21.81
C LYS A 248 32.18 9.06 -22.50
N ILE A 249 31.52 7.90 -22.64
CA ILE A 249 32.10 6.70 -23.26
C ILE A 249 32.16 6.85 -24.79
N THR A 250 31.11 7.38 -25.41
CA THR A 250 31.00 7.46 -26.88
C THR A 250 31.58 8.75 -27.46
N GLY A 251 31.61 9.83 -26.69
CA GLY A 251 31.96 11.17 -27.17
C GLY A 251 30.88 11.84 -28.03
N GLU A 252 29.69 11.22 -28.14
CA GLU A 252 28.57 11.74 -28.91
C GLU A 252 27.88 12.90 -28.19
N ASP A 253 27.27 13.80 -28.95
CA ASP A 253 26.40 14.82 -28.36
C ASP A 253 25.00 14.24 -28.14
N ILE A 254 24.55 14.22 -26.89
CA ILE A 254 23.36 13.50 -26.43
C ILE A 254 22.35 14.47 -25.83
N THR A 255 21.16 14.52 -26.43
CA THR A 255 19.93 15.15 -25.88
C THR A 255 18.83 14.11 -25.75
N LEU A 256 17.93 14.26 -24.77
CA LEU A 256 16.80 13.33 -24.55
C LEU A 256 15.54 13.82 -25.24
N ASP A 257 15.11 13.15 -26.31
CA ASP A 257 13.90 13.53 -27.03
C ASP A 257 12.66 12.85 -26.45
N ARG A 258 12.76 11.54 -26.20
CA ARG A 258 11.64 10.70 -25.74
C ARG A 258 12.14 9.66 -24.75
N TYR A 259 11.26 9.24 -23.85
CA TYR A 259 11.51 8.16 -22.91
C TYR A 259 10.35 7.16 -22.98
N GLY A 260 10.63 5.91 -22.67
CA GLY A 260 9.64 4.84 -22.81
C GLY A 260 10.06 3.54 -22.16
N MET A 261 9.30 2.50 -22.48
CA MET A 261 9.57 1.12 -22.12
C MET A 261 9.62 0.25 -23.37
N LEU A 262 10.54 -0.71 -23.36
CA LEU A 262 10.72 -1.68 -24.42
C LEU A 262 10.79 -3.09 -23.81
N ALA A 263 10.01 -4.00 -24.38
CA ALA A 263 10.15 -5.43 -24.22
C ALA A 263 10.37 -6.07 -25.59
N GLU A 264 11.50 -6.75 -25.78
CA GLU A 264 11.83 -7.44 -27.02
C GLU A 264 12.42 -8.83 -26.75
N GLY A 265 12.28 -9.73 -27.71
CA GLY A 265 12.79 -11.09 -27.55
C GLY A 265 12.44 -12.05 -28.67
N SER A 266 12.77 -13.33 -28.44
CA SER A 266 12.44 -14.44 -29.33
C SER A 266 12.24 -15.74 -28.56
N LYS A 267 11.32 -16.57 -29.04
CA LYS A 267 10.93 -17.87 -28.47
C LYS A 267 10.43 -17.74 -27.04
N GLY A 268 10.26 -18.87 -26.36
CA GLY A 268 9.79 -18.93 -24.98
C GLY A 268 8.32 -18.58 -24.82
N ILE A 269 7.86 -18.59 -23.58
CA ILE A 269 6.50 -18.23 -23.19
C ILE A 269 6.60 -17.33 -21.97
N GLY A 270 5.94 -16.18 -22.00
CA GLY A 270 5.95 -15.27 -20.86
C GLY A 270 4.93 -14.14 -20.95
N ASN A 271 4.90 -13.36 -19.88
CA ASN A 271 4.10 -12.16 -19.74
C ASN A 271 4.95 -11.00 -19.22
N VAL A 272 4.49 -9.79 -19.50
CA VAL A 272 5.07 -8.56 -18.98
C VAL A 272 3.96 -7.54 -18.70
N PHE A 273 4.05 -6.90 -17.55
CA PHE A 273 3.35 -5.67 -17.23
C PHE A 273 4.40 -4.62 -16.85
N CYS A 274 4.34 -3.45 -17.47
CA CYS A 274 5.28 -2.37 -17.24
C CYS A 274 4.52 -1.05 -17.08
N GLY A 275 4.83 -0.29 -16.03
CA GLY A 275 4.39 1.07 -15.79
C GLY A 275 5.58 1.99 -15.49
N VAL A 276 5.61 3.18 -16.08
CA VAL A 276 6.69 4.16 -15.90
C VAL A 276 6.15 5.57 -15.71
N SER A 277 6.71 6.26 -14.73
CA SER A 277 6.58 7.71 -14.55
C SER A 277 7.96 8.39 -14.55
N CYS A 278 8.06 9.52 -15.26
CA CYS A 278 9.24 10.37 -15.19
C CYS A 278 9.12 11.34 -14.02
N CYS A 279 10.11 11.33 -13.14
CA CYS A 279 10.19 12.17 -11.95
C CYS A 279 11.47 13.03 -11.99
N SER A 280 11.59 14.02 -11.12
CA SER A 280 12.81 14.81 -10.92
C SER A 280 13.15 14.91 -9.44
N LYS A 281 14.44 14.94 -9.09
CA LYS A 281 14.87 15.25 -7.73
C LYS A 281 14.85 16.78 -7.56
N ASN A 282 14.18 17.30 -6.53
CA ASN A 282 14.30 18.72 -6.19
C ASN A 282 15.78 19.05 -5.97
N ALA A 283 16.31 20.04 -6.69
CA ALA A 283 17.72 20.37 -6.66
C ALA A 283 18.16 20.72 -5.23
N VAL A 284 19.11 19.97 -4.67
CA VAL A 284 19.76 20.33 -3.41
C VAL A 284 20.70 21.49 -3.70
N LEU A 285 20.26 22.71 -3.40
CA LEU A 285 21.03 23.91 -3.65
C LEU A 285 22.18 24.03 -2.61
N PRO A 286 23.37 24.50 -3.01
CA PRO A 286 24.47 24.70 -2.08
C PRO A 286 24.13 25.77 -1.05
N GLU A 287 24.41 25.49 0.21
CA GLU A 287 24.20 26.43 1.32
C GLU A 287 25.29 27.50 1.34
N GLU A 288 24.89 28.76 1.46
CA GLU A 288 25.81 29.89 1.51
C GLU A 288 25.63 30.72 2.80
N LYS A 289 26.64 31.53 3.16
CA LYS A 289 26.53 32.48 4.26
C LYS A 289 25.83 33.78 3.83
N LEU A 290 25.17 34.45 4.78
CA LEU A 290 24.52 35.74 4.53
C LEU A 290 25.56 36.82 4.14
N SER A 291 25.18 37.66 3.20
CA SER A 291 25.86 38.91 2.82
C SER A 291 25.01 40.11 3.27
N TYR A 292 25.70 41.19 3.65
CA TYR A 292 25.12 42.48 4.02
C TYR A 292 25.54 43.53 2.99
N ASP A 293 24.67 44.50 2.72
CA ASP A 293 25.01 45.65 1.89
C ASP A 293 25.91 46.65 2.63
N GLU A 294 26.30 47.72 1.94
CA GLU A 294 27.19 48.76 2.46
C GLU A 294 26.60 49.50 3.68
N ASP A 295 25.28 49.47 3.85
CA ASP A 295 24.53 50.09 4.95
C ASP A 295 24.25 49.11 6.11
N GLY A 296 24.78 47.89 6.01
CA GLY A 296 24.60 46.83 7.02
C GLY A 296 23.22 46.18 6.99
N GLN A 297 22.44 46.38 5.93
CA GLN A 297 21.15 45.71 5.73
C GLN A 297 21.34 44.35 5.05
N PRO A 298 20.51 43.34 5.35
CA PRO A 298 20.53 42.07 4.64
C PRO A 298 20.30 42.26 3.13
N VAL A 299 21.17 41.68 2.31
CA VAL A 299 21.03 41.74 0.84
C VAL A 299 19.77 40.97 0.42
N SER A 300 19.07 41.50 -0.60
CA SER A 300 17.97 40.77 -1.27
C SER A 300 18.53 39.66 -2.15
N TYR A 301 17.99 38.45 -1.99
CA TYR A 301 18.42 37.30 -2.77
C TYR A 301 17.34 36.90 -3.76
N LYS A 302 17.76 36.67 -5.00
CA LYS A 302 16.87 36.30 -6.11
C LYS A 302 17.15 34.87 -6.55
N ARG A 303 16.08 34.09 -6.74
CA ARG A 303 16.06 32.71 -7.26
C ARG A 303 16.81 31.70 -6.38
N ASN A 304 16.26 30.48 -6.29
CA ASN A 304 16.91 29.25 -5.80
C ASN A 304 18.12 29.45 -4.87
N MET A 305 17.88 29.54 -3.56
CA MET A 305 18.92 29.78 -2.56
C MET A 305 18.64 29.05 -1.24
N ILE A 306 19.72 28.84 -0.48
CA ILE A 306 19.69 28.38 0.92
C ILE A 306 20.73 29.16 1.73
N LYS A 307 20.31 29.77 2.84
CA LYS A 307 21.19 30.54 3.74
C LYS A 307 20.95 30.19 5.20
N ASN A 308 22.00 30.02 5.99
CA ASN A 308 21.90 29.90 7.44
C ASN A 308 22.27 31.21 8.14
N LEU A 309 21.41 31.66 9.06
CA LEU A 309 21.54 32.88 9.86
C LEU A 309 20.95 32.65 11.25
N ASP A 310 21.71 32.92 12.30
CA ASP A 310 21.27 32.83 13.71
C ASP A 310 20.66 31.46 14.09
N GLY A 311 21.12 30.38 13.45
CA GLY A 311 20.59 29.01 13.63
C GLY A 311 19.30 28.73 12.85
N TYR A 312 18.86 29.67 12.01
CA TYR A 312 17.74 29.51 11.07
C TYR A 312 18.24 29.36 9.64
N ARG A 313 17.72 28.35 8.95
CA ARG A 313 17.86 28.14 7.52
C ARG A 313 16.73 28.86 6.78
N TYR A 314 17.06 29.71 5.83
CA TYR A 314 16.14 30.38 4.92
C TYR A 314 16.25 29.77 3.54
N SER A 315 15.12 29.46 2.92
CA SER A 315 15.01 28.80 1.62
C SER A 315 14.10 29.61 0.70
N LEU A 316 14.52 29.79 -0.55
CA LEU A 316 13.66 30.22 -1.64
C LEU A 316 13.95 29.34 -2.82
N GLN A 317 12.99 28.53 -3.24
CA GLN A 317 13.03 27.78 -4.49
C GLN A 317 11.91 28.27 -5.39
N THR A 318 12.18 28.37 -6.68
CA THR A 318 11.24 28.93 -7.64
C THR A 318 11.21 28.07 -8.88
N ILE A 319 10.01 27.76 -9.35
CA ILE A 319 9.77 26.97 -10.56
C ILE A 319 8.87 27.77 -11.47
N ASN A 320 9.23 27.87 -12.74
CA ASN A 320 8.38 28.52 -13.74
C ASN A 320 7.11 27.67 -13.91
N ASN A 321 5.95 28.23 -13.57
CA ASN A 321 4.68 27.59 -13.85
C ASN A 321 4.41 27.78 -15.34
N SER A 322 4.90 26.87 -16.18
CA SER A 322 4.74 26.93 -17.65
C SER A 322 3.28 26.78 -18.14
N PHE A 323 2.30 26.94 -17.24
CA PHE A 323 0.88 27.00 -17.51
C PHE A 323 0.38 28.46 -17.55
N PRO A 324 -0.36 28.86 -18.60
CA PRO A 324 -0.98 28.00 -19.59
C PRO A 324 -0.06 27.60 -20.75
N VAL A 325 -0.16 26.32 -21.12
CA VAL A 325 0.38 25.80 -22.36
C VAL A 325 -0.54 26.27 -23.50
N THR A 326 -0.02 27.10 -24.41
CA THR A 326 -0.79 27.60 -25.55
C THR A 326 -0.76 26.57 -26.67
N ASN A 327 -1.93 26.07 -27.07
CA ASN A 327 -2.05 25.24 -28.27
C ASN A 327 -1.93 26.13 -29.51
N LEU A 328 -0.92 25.87 -30.34
CA LEU A 328 -0.60 26.64 -31.54
C LEU A 328 -1.50 26.32 -32.73
N GLY A 329 -2.48 25.41 -32.58
CA GLY A 329 -3.46 25.05 -33.59
C GLY A 329 -2.94 24.09 -34.67
N ASN A 330 -1.66 23.70 -34.61
CA ASN A 330 -1.01 22.72 -35.49
C ASN A 330 -0.62 21.42 -34.74
N GLY A 331 -1.20 21.20 -33.55
CA GLY A 331 -0.83 20.10 -32.67
C GLY A 331 0.44 20.36 -31.83
N GLN A 332 1.07 21.52 -31.96
CA GLN A 332 2.18 21.93 -31.10
C GLN A 332 1.69 22.80 -29.95
N PHE A 333 2.45 22.74 -28.86
CA PHE A 333 2.20 23.46 -27.63
C PHE A 333 3.37 24.42 -27.38
N SER A 334 3.11 25.66 -26.99
CA SER A 334 4.14 26.59 -26.49
C SER A 334 3.90 26.91 -25.03
N THR A 335 4.94 26.78 -24.22
CA THR A 335 4.97 27.27 -22.84
C THR A 335 5.18 28.78 -22.85
N THR A 336 4.46 29.50 -22.00
CA THR A 336 4.76 30.91 -21.75
C THR A 336 5.91 31.00 -20.76
N GLU A 337 7.03 31.63 -21.15
CA GLU A 337 8.11 31.90 -20.20
C GLU A 337 7.77 33.12 -19.34
N HIS A 338 7.62 32.90 -18.04
CA HIS A 338 7.47 33.97 -17.05
C HIS A 338 8.82 34.52 -16.57
N GLU A 339 8.91 35.84 -16.41
CA GLU A 339 10.09 36.48 -15.84
C GLU A 339 10.15 36.23 -14.32
N ASN A 340 11.16 35.50 -13.86
CA ASN A 340 11.34 35.22 -12.45
C ASN A 340 12.15 36.32 -11.75
N ASN A 341 11.42 37.22 -11.08
CA ASN A 341 11.92 38.29 -10.21
C ASN A 341 11.66 38.00 -8.72
N SER A 342 11.30 36.76 -8.37
CA SER A 342 10.98 36.38 -7.00
C SER A 342 12.20 36.52 -6.09
N TYR A 343 11.98 36.95 -4.85
CA TYR A 343 13.04 37.20 -3.89
C TYR A 343 12.62 36.92 -2.44
N ILE A 344 13.62 36.77 -1.58
CA ILE A 344 13.50 36.72 -0.12
C ILE A 344 14.52 37.66 0.52
N ILE A 345 14.13 38.30 1.62
CA ILE A 345 14.96 39.17 2.46
C ILE A 345 14.88 38.64 3.90
N PRO A 346 15.87 37.82 4.34
CA PRO A 346 15.97 37.38 5.72
C PRO A 346 16.21 38.55 6.69
N ARG A 347 15.52 38.59 7.83
CA ARG A 347 15.66 39.63 8.86
C ARG A 347 16.24 39.12 10.19
N GLY A 348 16.58 37.82 10.28
CA GLY A 348 17.06 37.15 11.48
C GLY A 348 15.93 36.53 12.33
N ASN A 349 16.28 35.64 13.25
CA ASN A 349 15.35 34.92 14.13
C ASN A 349 14.14 34.30 13.40
N GLY A 350 14.37 33.73 12.21
CA GLY A 350 13.33 33.09 11.40
C GLY A 350 12.32 34.04 10.72
N THR A 351 12.49 35.36 10.85
CA THR A 351 11.65 36.38 10.17
C THR A 351 12.20 36.76 8.81
N PHE A 352 11.33 37.08 7.85
CA PHE A 352 11.69 37.45 6.47
C PHE A 352 10.57 38.17 5.74
N SER A 353 10.92 38.88 4.67
CA SER A 353 9.97 39.28 3.62
C SER A 353 10.24 38.51 2.35
N ALA A 354 9.20 38.21 1.59
CA ALA A 354 9.32 37.57 0.30
C ALA A 354 8.30 38.07 -0.70
N GLU A 355 8.63 37.92 -1.98
CA GLU A 355 7.74 38.20 -3.09
C GLU A 355 7.90 37.11 -4.16
N SER A 356 6.79 36.53 -4.60
CA SER A 356 6.75 35.64 -5.76
C SER A 356 6.22 36.39 -6.97
N SER A 357 6.86 36.19 -8.12
CA SER A 357 6.46 36.76 -9.40
C SER A 357 5.25 36.06 -10.00
N GLU A 358 4.57 36.74 -10.93
CA GLU A 358 3.49 36.15 -11.71
C GLU A 358 3.95 34.94 -12.53
N GLY A 359 3.18 33.85 -12.51
CA GLY A 359 3.51 32.62 -13.21
C GLY A 359 4.72 31.86 -12.65
N ILE A 360 5.19 32.21 -11.45
CA ILE A 360 6.28 31.49 -10.76
C ILE A 360 5.71 30.80 -9.52
N PHE A 361 5.79 29.47 -9.48
CA PHE A 361 5.63 28.73 -8.23
C PHE A 361 6.83 28.98 -7.34
N SER A 362 6.60 29.16 -6.06
CA SER A 362 7.66 29.47 -5.11
C SER A 362 7.48 28.70 -3.81
N TYR A 363 8.59 28.19 -3.30
CA TYR A 363 8.70 27.55 -2.01
C TYR A 363 9.57 28.41 -1.14
N ILE A 364 9.01 28.92 -0.07
CA ILE A 364 9.68 29.88 0.80
C ILE A 364 9.59 29.35 2.21
N SER A 365 10.74 29.19 2.88
CA SER A 365 10.78 28.67 4.24
C SER A 365 11.80 29.37 5.12
N ALA A 366 11.55 29.30 6.42
CA ALA A 366 12.52 29.64 7.45
C ALA A 366 12.42 28.61 8.58
N GLY A 367 13.51 27.90 8.88
CA GLY A 367 13.49 26.84 9.90
C GLY A 367 14.71 26.81 10.82
N LYS A 368 14.45 26.66 12.12
CA LYS A 368 15.48 26.55 13.15
C LYS A 368 16.03 25.13 13.18
N GLU A 369 17.34 25.00 13.10
CA GLU A 369 18.03 23.70 13.13
C GLU A 369 18.38 23.28 14.56
N TYR A 370 18.31 21.98 14.80
CA TYR A 370 18.61 21.30 16.06
C TYR A 370 19.68 20.23 15.83
N ASP A 371 20.18 19.62 16.90
CA ASP A 371 21.28 18.66 16.82
C ASP A 371 20.92 17.31 16.20
N GLY A 372 19.63 16.99 16.06
CA GLY A 372 19.16 15.70 15.54
C GLY A 372 19.39 14.52 16.49
N THR A 373 19.74 14.80 17.74
CA THR A 373 20.04 13.80 18.79
C THR A 373 19.11 13.89 20.00
N THR A 374 18.44 15.03 20.19
CA THR A 374 17.48 15.23 21.29
C THR A 374 16.07 14.81 20.85
N PRO A 375 15.39 13.88 21.56
CA PRO A 375 14.00 13.51 21.26
C PRO A 375 13.05 14.71 21.24
N LEU A 376 12.17 14.80 20.24
CA LEU A 376 11.19 15.90 20.12
C LEU A 376 10.31 16.04 21.38
N LEU A 377 9.97 14.92 22.02
CA LEU A 377 9.02 14.89 23.13
C LEU A 377 9.67 15.05 24.52
N ASP A 378 10.98 15.30 24.59
CA ASP A 378 11.71 15.59 25.84
C ASP A 378 11.48 17.04 26.33
N SER A 379 10.89 17.91 25.50
CA SER A 379 10.52 19.28 25.85
C SER A 379 9.14 19.64 25.29
N ASP A 380 8.50 20.64 25.88
CA ASP A 380 7.21 21.15 25.41
C ASP A 380 7.42 22.32 24.44
N TYR A 381 7.55 22.00 23.15
CA TYR A 381 7.72 22.95 22.06
C TYR A 381 6.39 23.59 21.65
N ARG A 382 6.40 24.93 21.53
CA ARG A 382 5.34 25.73 20.91
C ARG A 382 5.93 26.66 19.86
N LEU A 383 5.24 26.81 18.74
CA LEU A 383 5.59 27.78 17.70
C LEU A 383 4.53 28.87 17.61
N ASP A 384 4.93 30.11 17.89
CA ASP A 384 4.11 31.29 17.78
C ASP A 384 4.60 32.16 16.61
N TYR A 385 3.72 32.42 15.65
CA TYR A 385 4.09 33.20 14.46
C TYR A 385 3.02 34.21 14.03
N GLU A 386 3.50 35.28 13.40
CA GLU A 386 2.67 36.37 12.89
C GLU A 386 3.13 36.73 11.49
N TYR A 387 2.18 36.89 10.56
CA TYR A 387 2.49 37.26 9.19
C TYR A 387 1.41 38.10 8.53
N THR A 388 1.80 38.82 7.48
CA THR A 388 0.90 39.47 6.52
C THR A 388 1.11 38.88 5.14
N SER A 389 0.05 38.82 4.34
CA SER A 389 0.11 38.40 2.96
C SER A 389 -0.72 39.32 2.08
N SER A 390 -0.26 39.59 0.87
CA SER A 390 -1.05 40.30 -0.14
C SER A 390 -2.11 39.43 -0.82
N SER A 391 -2.11 38.11 -0.57
CA SER A 391 -3.06 37.14 -1.08
C SER A 391 -3.66 36.31 0.06
N GLU A 392 -4.97 36.10 0.03
CA GLU A 392 -5.67 35.27 1.01
C GLU A 392 -5.32 33.78 0.89
N ASP A 393 -4.88 33.36 -0.30
CA ASP A 393 -4.51 31.98 -0.65
C ASP A 393 -3.14 31.56 -0.08
N VAL A 394 -2.36 32.51 0.45
CA VAL A 394 -1.05 32.21 1.05
C VAL A 394 -1.26 31.91 2.53
N ASN A 395 -1.02 30.65 2.89
CA ASN A 395 -0.95 30.19 4.27
C ASN A 395 0.46 29.69 4.58
N LEU A 396 0.81 29.73 5.86
CA LEU A 396 2.06 29.17 6.37
C LEU A 396 1.76 27.87 7.11
N ASP A 397 2.50 26.83 6.76
CA ASP A 397 2.52 25.58 7.49
C ASP A 397 3.67 25.61 8.51
N ALA A 398 3.40 25.18 9.74
CA ALA A 398 4.49 24.79 10.64
C ALA A 398 4.92 23.37 10.29
N VAL A 399 6.21 23.14 10.15
CA VAL A 399 6.76 21.83 9.74
C VAL A 399 7.85 21.40 10.70
N VAL A 400 7.73 20.18 11.22
CA VAL A 400 8.68 19.60 12.16
C VAL A 400 9.29 18.35 11.55
N TRP A 401 10.62 18.30 11.55
CA TRP A 401 11.42 17.21 11.03
C TRP A 401 12.07 16.47 12.19
N THR A 402 11.89 15.15 12.23
CA THR A 402 12.54 14.27 13.20
C THR A 402 13.34 13.17 12.53
N THR A 403 14.26 12.56 13.27
CA THR A 403 15.16 11.48 12.82
C THR A 403 15.17 10.32 13.80
N GLU A 404 15.32 9.10 13.31
CA GLU A 404 15.31 7.88 14.14
C GLU A 404 14.04 7.74 15.02
N PRO A 405 12.84 7.50 14.43
CA PRO A 405 12.57 7.35 13.00
C PRO A 405 12.49 8.71 12.28
N TYR A 406 12.66 8.67 10.96
CA TYR A 406 12.49 9.86 10.15
C TYR A 406 11.00 10.14 9.93
N THR A 407 10.51 11.23 10.53
CA THR A 407 9.09 11.61 10.45
C THR A 407 8.93 13.10 10.21
N LYS A 408 8.04 13.46 9.27
CA LYS A 408 7.65 14.85 8.96
C LYS A 408 6.26 15.12 9.54
N PHE A 409 6.16 16.10 10.44
CA PHE A 409 4.88 16.61 10.92
C PHE A 409 4.58 17.96 10.29
N ILE A 410 3.37 18.15 9.77
CA ILE A 410 2.89 19.38 9.15
C ILE A 410 1.68 19.87 9.94
N PHE A 411 1.66 21.12 10.36
CA PHE A 411 0.54 21.75 11.04
C PHE A 411 0.04 22.89 10.16
N ALA A 412 -1.18 22.75 9.67
CA ALA A 412 -1.79 23.60 8.67
C ALA A 412 -3.19 24.04 9.12
N GLU A 413 -3.68 25.14 8.57
CA GLU A 413 -5.05 25.64 8.82
C GLU A 413 -6.03 25.07 7.77
N GLU A 414 -7.31 24.91 8.11
CA GLU A 414 -8.32 24.30 7.20
C GLU A 414 -8.37 24.96 5.81
N ASP A 415 -8.25 26.28 5.73
CA ASP A 415 -8.27 27.03 4.46
C ASP A 415 -7.05 26.78 3.57
N SER A 416 -6.00 26.12 4.07
CA SER A 416 -4.70 26.00 3.40
C SER A 416 -4.50 24.72 2.61
N LYS A 417 -5.38 23.71 2.72
CA LYS A 417 -5.15 22.39 2.12
C LYS A 417 -6.39 21.86 1.41
N ASN A 418 -6.32 21.76 0.08
CA ASN A 418 -7.09 20.75 -0.65
C ASN A 418 -6.44 19.39 -0.36
N LEU A 419 -7.00 18.67 0.60
CA LEU A 419 -6.59 17.29 0.86
C LEU A 419 -7.16 16.40 -0.26
N ASN A 420 -6.29 15.89 -1.12
CA ASN A 420 -6.66 14.88 -2.12
C ASN A 420 -7.02 13.54 -1.45
N ASP A 421 -7.76 12.69 -2.16
CA ASP A 421 -8.18 11.34 -1.74
C ASP A 421 -7.03 10.39 -1.34
N ASN A 422 -5.77 10.76 -1.58
CA ASN A 422 -4.57 9.96 -1.28
C ASN A 422 -4.06 10.10 0.16
N TYR A 423 -4.72 10.88 1.02
CA TYR A 423 -4.35 11.00 2.43
C TYR A 423 -5.22 10.11 3.31
N SER A 424 -4.60 9.30 4.16
CA SER A 424 -5.33 8.41 5.07
C SER A 424 -5.71 9.17 6.33
N TYR A 425 -7.00 9.48 6.48
CA TYR A 425 -7.54 10.04 7.72
C TYR A 425 -7.29 9.09 8.89
N LEU A 426 -6.73 9.61 9.99
CA LEU A 426 -6.45 8.83 11.20
C LEU A 426 -7.45 9.12 12.31
N GLY A 427 -7.76 10.40 12.55
CA GLY A 427 -8.67 10.78 13.63
C GLY A 427 -8.68 12.27 13.92
N ASN A 428 -9.33 12.64 15.03
CA ASN A 428 -9.36 14.00 15.56
C ASN A 428 -8.61 14.10 16.88
N ILE A 429 -8.08 15.29 17.13
CA ILE A 429 -7.42 15.68 18.37
C ILE A 429 -8.07 16.98 18.82
N LYS A 430 -8.69 16.97 20.00
CA LYS A 430 -9.29 18.17 20.57
C LYS A 430 -8.51 18.61 21.80
N LEU A 431 -7.94 19.81 21.71
CA LEU A 431 -7.13 20.47 22.74
C LEU A 431 -7.90 21.68 23.26
N GLY A 432 -8.74 21.46 24.28
CA GLY A 432 -9.59 22.52 24.80
C GLY A 432 -10.65 22.95 23.78
N ASN A 433 -10.51 24.16 23.23
CA ASN A 433 -11.41 24.70 22.20
C ASN A 433 -10.90 24.47 20.77
N ASP A 434 -9.64 24.05 20.62
CA ASP A 434 -9.03 23.83 19.31
C ASP A 434 -9.27 22.39 18.87
N ASN A 435 -9.65 22.21 17.60
CA ASN A 435 -9.90 20.90 17.03
C ASN A 435 -8.97 20.68 15.84
N TYR A 436 -8.35 19.51 15.77
CA TYR A 436 -7.43 19.16 14.70
C TYR A 436 -7.84 17.84 14.07
N LYS A 437 -7.87 17.76 12.73
CA LYS A 437 -7.91 16.49 11.99
C LYS A 437 -6.49 16.03 11.74
N LEU A 438 -6.21 14.75 11.98
CA LEU A 438 -4.92 14.12 11.71
C LEU A 438 -5.03 13.20 10.49
N TYR A 439 -4.08 13.33 9.57
CA TYR A 439 -3.94 12.47 8.40
C TYR A 439 -2.54 11.88 8.36
N LYS A 440 -2.43 10.61 7.98
CA LYS A 440 -1.18 10.04 7.47
C LYS A 440 -1.01 10.51 6.03
N THR A 441 0.11 11.13 5.74
CA THR A 441 0.39 11.75 4.44
C THR A 441 1.71 11.24 3.88
N TYR A 442 1.81 11.21 2.56
CA TYR A 442 3.10 11.06 1.89
C TYR A 442 3.80 12.42 1.96
N PRO A 443 4.93 12.54 2.67
CA PRO A 443 5.57 13.82 2.88
C PRO A 443 6.18 14.30 1.55
N ARG A 444 5.47 15.21 0.88
CA ARG A 444 6.05 15.97 -0.23
C ARG A 444 7.11 16.92 0.35
N ALA A 445 8.35 16.73 -0.10
CA ALA A 445 9.50 17.53 0.32
C ALA A 445 9.68 18.69 -0.66
N TYR A 446 9.04 19.82 -0.35
CA TYR A 446 9.13 21.03 -1.15
C TYR A 446 10.26 21.96 -0.69
N ASP A 447 10.65 21.88 0.58
CA ASP A 447 11.91 22.42 1.09
C ASP A 447 13.01 21.34 1.11
N THR A 448 14.27 21.75 1.20
CA THR A 448 15.40 20.83 1.27
C THR A 448 15.37 20.07 2.59
N ASP A 449 15.05 18.78 2.48
CA ASP A 449 15.12 17.80 3.55
C ASP A 449 16.45 17.92 4.32
N PRO A 450 16.42 18.04 5.67
CA PRO A 450 17.62 17.98 6.49
C PRO A 450 18.56 16.80 6.20
N LEU A 451 18.03 15.64 5.80
CA LEU A 451 18.78 14.39 5.61
C LEU A 451 18.80 13.83 4.18
N GLY A 452 18.04 14.40 3.24
CA GLY A 452 17.97 13.92 1.85
C GLY A 452 17.48 12.47 1.66
N THR A 453 16.63 11.96 2.56
CA THR A 453 16.16 10.56 2.56
C THR A 453 14.81 10.40 1.83
N TYR A 454 14.50 9.24 1.27
CA TYR A 454 13.25 9.01 0.51
C TYR A 454 12.17 8.25 1.28
N GLU A 455 12.53 7.51 2.33
CA GLU A 455 11.58 6.78 3.18
C GLU A 455 11.16 7.64 4.36
N ARG A 456 9.89 8.04 4.38
CA ARG A 456 9.39 9.03 5.34
C ARG A 456 7.94 8.76 5.69
N ASP A 457 7.66 8.60 6.98
CA ASP A 457 6.30 8.78 7.46
C ASP A 457 5.99 10.28 7.53
N GLY A 458 4.81 10.66 7.01
CA GLY A 458 4.29 12.02 7.06
C GLY A 458 2.99 12.07 7.85
N TYR A 459 2.83 13.08 8.67
CA TYR A 459 1.59 13.34 9.39
C TYR A 459 1.20 14.81 9.24
N THR A 460 -0.05 15.05 8.86
CA THR A 460 -0.58 16.41 8.71
C THR A 460 -1.72 16.63 9.68
N PHE A 461 -1.58 17.65 10.53
CA PHE A 461 -2.60 18.19 11.41
C PHE A 461 -3.27 19.36 10.70
N ILE A 462 -4.59 19.29 10.53
CA ILE A 462 -5.41 20.39 10.03
C ILE A 462 -6.18 20.98 11.19
N HIS A 463 -5.87 22.21 11.56
CA HIS A 463 -6.62 22.98 12.53
C HIS A 463 -7.97 23.43 11.94
N LEU A 464 -9.06 23.08 12.61
CA LEU A 464 -10.43 23.42 12.22
C LEU A 464 -10.83 24.75 12.85
N LYS A 465 -11.25 25.70 12.03
CA LYS A 465 -11.69 27.01 12.53
C LYS A 465 -13.00 26.88 13.28
N ASN A 466 -13.11 27.61 14.39
CA ASN A 466 -14.38 27.74 15.09
C ASN A 466 -15.29 28.72 14.34
N ASP A 467 -16.58 28.38 14.18
CA ASP A 467 -17.59 29.18 13.45
C ASP A 467 -17.75 30.65 13.90
N ASN A 468 -17.11 31.04 15.00
CA ASN A 468 -17.19 32.38 15.61
C ASN A 468 -15.91 33.23 15.46
N GLU A 469 -14.90 32.79 14.71
CA GLU A 469 -13.70 33.61 14.46
C GLU A 469 -13.97 34.65 13.36
N GLU A 470 -14.13 35.91 13.75
CA GLU A 470 -14.23 37.03 12.81
C GLU A 470 -12.92 37.16 11.99
N GLN A 471 -13.02 36.94 10.67
CA GLN A 471 -11.97 37.34 9.71
C GLN A 471 -11.85 38.88 9.72
N GLY A 472 -10.83 39.41 10.40
CA GLY A 472 -10.77 40.86 10.63
C GLY A 472 -9.42 41.51 10.90
N SER A 473 -8.29 40.81 10.86
CA SER A 473 -6.97 41.44 11.03
C SER A 473 -6.06 41.26 9.82
N GLU A 474 -5.45 42.36 9.37
CA GLU A 474 -4.40 42.39 8.33
C GLU A 474 -3.19 41.52 8.71
N ILE A 475 -2.95 41.36 10.02
CA ILE A 475 -1.93 40.47 10.59
C ILE A 475 -2.60 39.19 11.08
N ARG A 476 -2.17 38.05 10.56
CA ARG A 476 -2.58 36.72 11.03
C ARG A 476 -1.67 36.29 12.18
N LYS A 477 -2.25 35.73 13.25
CA LYS A 477 -1.52 35.29 14.46
C LYS A 477 -1.90 33.85 14.77
N ILE A 478 -0.90 32.97 14.86
CA ILE A 478 -1.11 31.55 15.05
C ILE A 478 -0.15 31.02 16.12
N SER A 479 -0.63 30.09 16.92
CA SER A 479 0.11 29.41 18.00
C SER A 479 -0.09 27.91 17.88
N VAL A 480 0.97 27.16 17.58
CA VAL A 480 0.91 25.70 17.39
C VAL A 480 1.54 24.97 18.58
N PRO A 481 0.78 24.20 19.39
CA PRO A 481 1.31 23.41 20.49
C PRO A 481 1.92 22.09 20.00
N ILE A 482 3.07 22.17 19.31
CA ILE A 482 3.75 21.07 18.60
C ILE A 482 3.84 19.81 19.46
N SER A 483 4.45 19.88 20.65
CA SER A 483 4.67 18.67 21.46
C SER A 483 3.37 18.04 21.95
N ALA A 484 2.32 18.83 22.23
CA ALA A 484 1.03 18.31 22.67
C ALA A 484 0.30 17.57 21.54
N LEU A 485 0.34 18.12 20.32
CA LEU A 485 -0.24 17.51 19.13
C LEU A 485 0.50 16.23 18.73
N VAL A 486 1.83 16.24 18.71
CA VAL A 486 2.64 15.05 18.37
C VAL A 486 2.49 13.97 19.42
N ARG A 487 2.46 14.33 20.72
CA ARG A 487 2.21 13.37 21.81
C ARG A 487 0.83 12.72 21.67
N SER A 488 -0.19 13.51 21.31
CA SER A 488 -1.53 13.01 20.99
C SER A 488 -1.51 12.08 19.79
N ALA A 489 -0.82 12.43 18.70
CA ALA A 489 -0.77 11.61 17.48
C ALA A 489 -0.20 10.19 17.69
N LYS A 490 0.57 9.96 18.76
CA LYS A 490 1.01 8.60 19.16
C LYS A 490 -0.15 7.64 19.39
N TYR A 491 -1.31 8.14 19.84
CA TYR A 491 -2.56 7.38 19.96
C TYR A 491 -2.97 6.73 18.63
N TYR A 492 -2.69 7.41 17.51
CA TYR A 492 -2.97 6.95 16.16
C TYR A 492 -1.75 6.28 15.50
N GLY A 493 -0.75 5.87 16.29
CA GLY A 493 0.45 5.18 15.80
C GLY A 493 1.50 6.09 15.17
N ALA A 494 1.43 7.41 15.37
CA ALA A 494 2.52 8.29 14.93
C ALA A 494 3.77 8.09 15.79
N GLU A 495 4.90 7.84 15.14
CA GLU A 495 6.21 7.80 15.80
C GLU A 495 6.92 9.14 15.66
N ALA A 496 7.63 9.56 16.70
CA ALA A 496 8.38 10.81 16.71
C ALA A 496 9.81 10.52 17.16
N GLY A 497 10.78 10.89 16.32
CA GLY A 497 12.19 10.72 16.61
C GLY A 497 12.84 11.95 17.28
N ASN A 498 14.14 12.08 17.04
CA ASN A 498 14.98 13.18 17.48
C ASN A 498 14.73 14.43 16.63
N LEU A 499 14.56 15.58 17.28
CA LEU A 499 14.26 16.84 16.62
C LEU A 499 15.45 17.33 15.77
N CYS A 500 15.19 17.54 14.48
CA CYS A 500 16.16 18.09 13.54
C CYS A 500 15.86 19.54 13.15
N ARG A 501 14.59 19.86 12.90
CA ARG A 501 14.21 21.20 12.44
C ARG A 501 12.76 21.52 12.75
N ILE A 502 12.49 22.78 13.11
CA ILE A 502 11.15 23.37 13.14
C ILE A 502 11.14 24.53 12.14
N SER A 503 10.30 24.44 11.13
CA SER A 503 10.20 25.38 10.00
C SER A 503 8.83 26.03 9.92
N LEU A 504 8.79 27.23 9.34
CA LEU A 504 7.61 27.79 8.69
C LEU A 504 7.81 27.67 7.18
N GLU A 505 6.84 27.11 6.48
CA GLU A 505 6.85 26.88 5.02
C GLU A 505 5.63 27.54 4.39
N ALA A 506 5.82 28.31 3.31
CA ALA A 506 4.73 28.84 2.49
C ALA A 506 4.32 27.83 1.40
N ASP A 507 3.02 27.76 1.10
CA ASP A 507 2.47 26.78 0.14
C ASP A 507 3.04 26.96 -1.29
N PRO A 508 3.49 25.87 -1.97
CA PRO A 508 3.88 25.86 -3.39
C PRO A 508 2.99 26.61 -4.37
N SER A 509 1.67 26.50 -4.14
CA SER A 509 0.65 26.67 -5.16
C SER A 509 0.25 28.13 -5.36
N SER A 510 0.65 29.00 -4.43
CA SER A 510 0.40 30.43 -4.52
C SER A 510 1.32 31.07 -5.58
N ILE A 511 0.72 31.79 -6.51
CA ILE A 511 1.43 32.62 -7.51
C ILE A 511 1.19 34.10 -7.21
N ASN A 512 2.15 34.96 -7.56
CA ASN A 512 2.01 36.41 -7.44
C ASN A 512 1.57 36.91 -6.05
N TYR A 513 2.47 36.82 -5.07
CA TYR A 513 2.15 37.25 -3.70
C TYR A 513 3.33 37.94 -3.02
N LYS A 514 3.02 38.76 -2.02
CA LYS A 514 3.97 39.30 -1.04
C LYS A 514 3.65 38.71 0.32
N LEU A 515 4.68 38.29 1.03
CA LEU A 515 4.60 37.68 2.34
C LEU A 515 5.57 38.39 3.28
N ASP A 516 5.11 38.81 4.45
CA ASP A 516 5.98 39.32 5.51
C ASP A 516 5.77 38.54 6.80
N VAL A 517 6.77 37.77 7.21
CA VAL A 517 6.78 37.04 8.48
C VAL A 517 7.34 37.98 9.54
N LEU A 518 6.46 38.47 10.41
CA LEU A 518 6.74 39.46 11.44
C LEU A 518 7.25 38.82 12.74
N LYS A 519 6.83 37.58 13.02
CA LYS A 519 7.22 36.81 14.21
C LYS A 519 7.36 35.33 13.85
N ASN A 520 8.40 34.68 14.37
CA ASN A 520 8.65 33.23 14.29
C ASN A 520 9.37 32.76 15.57
N GLU A 521 8.60 32.59 16.65
CA GLU A 521 9.13 32.32 18.00
C GLU A 521 8.87 30.87 18.40
N ILE A 522 9.94 30.13 18.71
CA ILE A 522 9.86 28.78 19.24
C ILE A 522 10.13 28.81 20.74
N THR A 523 9.11 28.52 21.53
CA THR A 523 9.20 28.40 22.99
C THR A 523 9.48 26.95 23.37
N THR A 524 10.38 26.76 24.34
CA THR A 524 10.68 25.46 24.97
C THR A 524 10.13 25.46 26.39
N ASP A 525 9.63 24.31 26.85
CA ASP A 525 9.00 24.14 28.15
C ASP A 525 7.83 25.12 28.39
N ALA A 526 7.02 25.34 27.34
CA ALA A 526 5.82 26.16 27.44
C ALA A 526 4.86 25.52 28.47
N PRO A 527 4.29 26.29 29.41
CA PRO A 527 3.37 25.73 30.41
C PRO A 527 2.14 25.17 29.70
N SER A 528 2.04 23.83 29.66
CA SER A 528 0.91 23.14 29.05
C SER A 528 -0.35 23.39 29.88
N THR A 529 -1.44 23.71 29.19
CA THR A 529 -2.76 23.84 29.83
C THR A 529 -3.24 22.47 30.32
N GLU A 530 -4.15 22.42 31.31
CA GLU A 530 -4.71 21.13 31.77
C GLU A 530 -5.43 20.36 30.65
N GLN A 531 -5.93 21.07 29.64
CA GLN A 531 -6.57 20.50 28.45
C GLN A 531 -5.53 19.91 27.48
N GLU A 532 -4.36 20.53 27.36
CA GLU A 532 -3.24 19.97 26.57
C GLU A 532 -2.64 18.72 27.21
N LYS A 533 -2.80 18.56 28.53
CA LYS A 533 -2.40 17.33 29.24
C LYS A 533 -3.38 16.19 29.07
N ASN A 534 -4.65 16.49 28.77
CA ASN A 534 -5.74 15.51 28.64
C ASN A 534 -6.56 15.77 27.36
N PRO A 535 -5.95 15.56 26.17
CA PRO A 535 -6.65 15.71 24.89
C PRO A 535 -7.82 14.73 24.77
N GLU A 536 -8.90 15.17 24.13
CA GLU A 536 -9.96 14.25 23.67
C GLU A 536 -9.57 13.69 22.29
N MET A 537 -9.49 12.37 22.19
CA MET A 537 -9.05 11.63 21.00
C MET A 537 -10.18 10.73 20.51
N TYR A 538 -10.56 10.88 19.25
CA TYR A 538 -11.59 10.06 18.61
C TYR A 538 -11.50 10.14 17.08
N SER A 539 -11.92 9.09 16.38
CA SER A 539 -12.02 9.10 14.92
C SER A 539 -13.48 9.11 14.49
N ILE A 540 -13.82 9.92 13.48
CA ILE A 540 -15.14 9.84 12.84
C ILE A 540 -15.08 8.74 11.78
N VAL A 541 -15.91 7.72 11.91
CA VAL A 541 -15.97 6.62 10.96
C VAL A 541 -16.94 7.00 9.85
N GLY A 542 -16.40 7.19 8.64
CA GLY A 542 -17.15 7.53 7.44
C GLY A 542 -17.33 6.32 6.53
N SER A 543 -17.33 6.57 5.20
CA SER A 543 -17.41 5.51 4.18
C SER A 543 -16.16 4.64 4.09
N SER A 544 -15.02 5.12 4.56
CA SER A 544 -13.75 4.38 4.58
C SER A 544 -13.44 3.87 5.99
N PRO A 545 -12.90 2.64 6.13
CA PRO A 545 -12.48 2.13 7.42
C PRO A 545 -11.43 3.01 8.09
N VAL A 546 -11.49 3.13 9.41
CA VAL A 546 -10.49 3.86 10.22
C VAL A 546 -9.90 2.94 11.26
N SER A 547 -8.59 3.01 11.49
CA SER A 547 -7.91 2.18 12.50
C SER A 547 -7.48 3.01 13.71
N VAL A 548 -7.77 2.50 14.91
CA VAL A 548 -7.33 3.07 16.20
C VAL A 548 -6.70 1.95 17.03
N GLY A 549 -5.40 2.03 17.25
CA GLY A 549 -4.62 0.93 17.80
C GLY A 549 -4.71 -0.33 16.93
N ARG A 550 -4.98 -1.48 17.54
CA ARG A 550 -5.15 -2.77 16.82
C ARG A 550 -6.54 -2.99 16.22
N TYR A 551 -7.47 -2.05 16.43
CA TYR A 551 -8.86 -2.20 15.99
C TYR A 551 -9.10 -1.36 14.73
N THR A 552 -9.85 -1.91 13.79
CA THR A 552 -10.36 -1.23 12.61
C THR A 552 -11.87 -1.07 12.74
N PHE A 553 -12.39 0.09 12.37
CA PHE A 553 -13.80 0.44 12.49
C PHE A 553 -14.39 0.74 11.13
N GLU A 554 -15.59 0.22 10.89
CA GLU A 554 -16.34 0.44 9.65
C GLU A 554 -17.76 0.87 9.99
N ALA A 555 -18.32 1.75 9.16
CA ALA A 555 -19.67 2.26 9.32
C ALA A 555 -20.36 2.38 7.96
N TYR A 556 -21.24 1.43 7.66
CA TYR A 556 -22.08 1.44 6.47
C TYR A 556 -23.44 2.07 6.80
N ASN A 557 -23.79 3.14 6.10
CA ASN A 557 -25.06 3.87 6.24
C ASN A 557 -25.38 4.41 7.64
N ALA A 558 -24.42 4.42 8.58
CA ALA A 558 -24.60 5.06 9.89
C ALA A 558 -24.85 6.57 9.76
N ASP A 559 -25.52 7.19 10.75
CA ASP A 559 -25.57 8.66 10.82
C ASP A 559 -24.27 9.23 11.38
N LYS A 560 -23.86 8.72 12.55
CA LYS A 560 -22.58 9.09 13.17
C LYS A 560 -22.01 7.92 13.93
N MET A 561 -20.75 7.62 13.67
CA MET A 561 -19.98 6.69 14.48
C MET A 561 -18.66 7.36 14.89
N TYR A 562 -18.37 7.31 16.19
CA TYR A 562 -17.12 7.79 16.75
C TYR A 562 -16.35 6.60 17.32
N ALA A 563 -15.16 6.36 16.81
CA ALA A 563 -14.26 5.30 17.25
C ALA A 563 -13.27 5.82 18.29
N TYR A 564 -12.94 4.96 19.25
CA TYR A 564 -11.99 5.20 20.33
C TYR A 564 -11.08 3.97 20.50
N GLU A 565 -10.04 4.12 21.31
CA GLU A 565 -9.11 3.06 21.70
C GLU A 565 -9.83 1.83 22.27
N ASN A 566 -9.14 0.68 22.21
CA ASN A 566 -9.64 -0.60 22.73
C ASN A 566 -10.96 -1.08 22.11
N GLY A 567 -11.18 -0.78 20.83
CA GLY A 567 -12.34 -1.26 20.10
C GLY A 567 -13.66 -0.62 20.53
N LEU A 568 -13.60 0.49 21.27
CA LEU A 568 -14.77 1.19 21.78
C LEU A 568 -15.32 2.15 20.73
N PHE A 569 -16.63 2.28 20.66
CA PHE A 569 -17.28 3.24 19.78
C PHE A 569 -18.62 3.72 20.31
N THR A 570 -19.06 4.87 19.80
CA THR A 570 -20.45 5.30 19.92
C THR A 570 -21.09 5.35 18.56
N LEU A 571 -22.35 4.96 18.49
CA LEU A 571 -23.15 4.93 17.27
C LEU A 571 -24.45 5.69 17.51
N GLU A 572 -24.76 6.67 16.67
CA GLU A 572 -26.02 7.40 16.66
C GLU A 572 -26.78 7.10 15.37
N MET A 573 -28.10 6.88 15.48
CA MET A 573 -29.01 6.60 14.37
C MET A 573 -30.28 7.45 14.46
N GLN A 574 -30.72 7.99 13.33
CA GLN A 574 -31.91 8.84 13.16
C GLN A 574 -32.93 8.19 12.21
N GLU A 575 -33.17 6.88 12.34
CA GLU A 575 -34.18 6.12 11.58
C GLU A 575 -33.88 6.00 10.07
N LYS A 576 -32.87 5.19 9.73
CA LYS A 576 -32.51 4.84 8.34
C LYS A 576 -33.12 3.49 7.94
N ASN A 577 -32.95 3.04 6.70
CA ASN A 577 -33.48 1.76 6.23
C ASN A 577 -32.61 0.56 6.63
N TRP A 578 -31.29 0.76 6.73
CA TRP A 578 -30.31 -0.24 7.14
C TRP A 578 -28.97 0.44 7.44
N ALA A 579 -28.29 0.01 8.49
CA ALA A 579 -26.90 0.38 8.76
C ALA A 579 -26.16 -0.75 9.47
N ASP A 580 -24.86 -0.82 9.25
CA ASP A 580 -23.99 -1.82 9.83
C ASP A 580 -22.69 -1.17 10.27
N CYS A 581 -22.29 -1.45 11.50
CA CYS A 581 -21.15 -0.81 12.14
C CYS A 581 -20.36 -1.84 12.91
N CYS A 582 -19.04 -1.77 12.84
CA CYS A 582 -18.21 -2.77 13.49
C CYS A 582 -16.90 -2.22 14.05
N SER A 583 -16.31 -3.01 14.94
CA SER A 583 -14.94 -2.87 15.40
C SER A 583 -14.27 -4.25 15.33
N SER A 584 -13.25 -4.35 14.49
CA SER A 584 -12.61 -5.60 14.09
C SER A 584 -11.13 -5.64 14.48
N VAL A 585 -10.65 -6.82 14.86
CA VAL A 585 -9.23 -7.15 14.92
C VAL A 585 -8.92 -8.11 13.78
N PHE A 586 -7.99 -7.77 12.91
CA PHE A 586 -7.58 -8.59 11.77
C PHE A 586 -6.24 -9.29 12.02
N SER A 587 -6.12 -10.55 11.61
CA SER A 587 -4.88 -11.33 11.64
C SER A 587 -4.39 -11.61 10.21
N ARG A 588 -4.20 -10.56 9.41
CA ARG A 588 -3.91 -10.68 7.95
C ARG A 588 -2.59 -11.36 7.62
N GLN A 589 -1.57 -11.23 8.48
CA GLN A 589 -0.22 -11.79 8.22
C GLN A 589 -0.05 -13.25 8.67
N SER A 590 -0.81 -13.67 9.69
CA SER A 590 -0.87 -15.06 10.12
C SER A 590 -2.21 -15.29 10.79
N PRO A 591 -3.07 -16.18 10.27
CA PRO A 591 -4.32 -16.52 10.93
C PRO A 591 -4.05 -17.13 12.31
N TYR A 592 -4.93 -16.85 13.26
CA TYR A 592 -4.85 -17.46 14.59
C TYR A 592 -5.55 -18.83 14.56
N ILE A 593 -4.87 -19.86 15.04
CA ILE A 593 -5.42 -21.22 15.08
C ILE A 593 -6.20 -21.38 16.37
N ILE A 594 -7.46 -21.80 16.27
CA ILE A 594 -8.28 -22.17 17.43
C ILE A 594 -8.27 -23.69 17.56
N ASP A 595 -7.79 -24.17 18.70
CA ASP A 595 -7.61 -25.59 19.02
C ASP A 595 -7.75 -25.84 20.53
N SER A 596 -7.27 -26.99 21.03
CA SER A 596 -7.33 -27.32 22.46
C SER A 596 -6.40 -26.49 23.37
N SER A 597 -5.39 -25.84 22.78
CA SER A 597 -4.34 -25.04 23.42
C SER A 597 -4.42 -23.55 23.11
N HIS A 598 -5.27 -23.14 22.17
CA HIS A 598 -5.43 -21.77 21.70
C HIS A 598 -6.91 -21.43 21.57
N ASP A 599 -7.31 -20.32 22.17
CA ASP A 599 -8.71 -19.91 22.19
C ASP A 599 -8.87 -18.39 22.01
N LEU A 600 -10.06 -17.98 21.63
CA LEU A 600 -10.44 -16.58 21.47
C LEU A 600 -11.54 -16.22 22.46
N ASN A 601 -11.21 -15.35 23.41
CA ASN A 601 -12.15 -14.81 24.36
C ASN A 601 -12.54 -13.39 23.95
N MET A 602 -13.84 -13.09 24.00
CA MET A 602 -14.41 -11.80 23.61
C MET A 602 -15.31 -11.31 24.74
N GLU A 603 -14.92 -10.23 25.41
CA GLU A 603 -15.70 -9.61 26.49
C GLU A 603 -16.30 -8.28 26.04
N TYR A 604 -17.59 -8.09 26.30
CA TYR A 604 -18.31 -6.91 25.87
C TYR A 604 -19.13 -6.27 26.98
N LYS A 605 -19.29 -4.95 26.87
CA LYS A 605 -20.25 -4.17 27.65
C LYS A 605 -20.81 -3.07 26.77
N ILE A 606 -22.09 -3.12 26.46
CA ILE A 606 -22.76 -2.22 25.52
C ILE A 606 -23.93 -1.58 26.23
N LYS A 607 -23.93 -0.25 26.31
CA LYS A 607 -25.08 0.52 26.76
C LYS A 607 -25.96 0.80 25.55
N ASN A 608 -27.05 0.06 25.45
CA ASN A 608 -28.02 0.18 24.39
C ASN A 608 -29.00 1.33 24.66
N GLY A 609 -29.19 2.17 23.66
CA GLY A 609 -30.22 3.21 23.64
C GLY A 609 -31.03 3.23 22.34
N PHE A 610 -30.96 2.15 21.54
CA PHE A 610 -31.86 1.94 20.42
C PHE A 610 -33.24 1.47 20.89
N ASP A 611 -34.26 1.81 20.11
CA ASP A 611 -35.65 1.48 20.38
C ASP A 611 -36.04 0.06 19.95
N LYS A 612 -35.73 -0.33 18.70
CA LYS A 612 -35.99 -1.65 18.08
C LYS A 612 -35.21 -1.80 16.77
N ASP A 613 -35.37 -2.94 16.11
CA ASP A 613 -34.82 -3.28 14.80
C ASP A 613 -33.28 -3.18 14.76
N TYR A 614 -32.63 -3.82 15.73
CA TYR A 614 -31.17 -3.96 15.83
C TYR A 614 -30.74 -5.38 16.25
N ALA A 615 -29.51 -5.74 15.89
CA ALA A 615 -28.82 -6.92 16.37
C ALA A 615 -27.38 -6.57 16.79
N MET A 616 -26.93 -7.13 17.91
CA MET A 616 -25.57 -6.96 18.45
C MET A 616 -24.92 -8.34 18.54
N MET A 617 -23.77 -8.49 17.92
CA MET A 617 -23.15 -9.80 17.71
C MET A 617 -21.63 -9.72 17.63
N TYR A 618 -20.98 -10.86 17.82
CA TYR A 618 -19.60 -11.07 17.37
C TYR A 618 -19.59 -11.89 16.08
N LEU A 619 -18.74 -11.49 15.14
CA LEU A 619 -18.42 -12.24 13.94
C LEU A 619 -16.99 -12.76 14.04
N ALA A 620 -16.79 -14.05 13.82
CA ALA A 620 -15.49 -14.64 13.58
C ALA A 620 -15.47 -15.29 12.19
N SER A 621 -14.57 -14.85 11.33
CA SER A 621 -14.42 -15.37 9.98
C SER A 621 -13.07 -16.07 9.82
N GLY A 622 -13.03 -17.11 9.00
CA GLY A 622 -11.83 -17.91 8.86
C GLY A 622 -12.00 -19.07 7.90
N TYR A 623 -11.07 -20.01 7.92
CA TYR A 623 -11.09 -21.18 7.06
C TYR A 623 -10.54 -22.43 7.74
N SER A 624 -10.85 -23.60 7.17
CA SER A 624 -10.26 -24.88 7.54
C SER A 624 -9.26 -25.32 6.45
N GLU A 625 -8.12 -25.90 6.82
CA GLU A 625 -6.96 -26.14 5.94
C GLU A 625 -7.26 -26.94 4.65
N ASN A 626 -8.33 -27.73 4.62
CA ASN A 626 -8.56 -28.72 3.56
C ASN A 626 -9.82 -28.47 2.70
N SER A 627 -10.62 -27.43 2.95
CA SER A 627 -11.96 -27.34 2.37
C SER A 627 -12.09 -26.41 1.16
N GLY A 628 -11.26 -25.37 1.05
CA GLY A 628 -11.55 -24.26 0.11
C GLY A 628 -12.83 -23.49 0.47
N HIS A 629 -13.33 -23.69 1.69
CA HIS A 629 -14.48 -22.99 2.26
C HIS A 629 -14.01 -21.92 3.25
N VAL A 630 -14.57 -20.73 3.11
CA VAL A 630 -14.58 -19.71 4.15
C VAL A 630 -15.77 -20.00 5.07
N SER A 631 -15.58 -19.89 6.37
CA SER A 631 -16.64 -20.03 7.36
C SER A 631 -16.77 -18.76 8.19
N GLU A 632 -18.01 -18.33 8.41
CA GLU A 632 -18.37 -17.18 9.24
C GLU A 632 -19.28 -17.62 10.39
N PHE A 633 -18.92 -17.23 11.61
CA PHE A 633 -19.69 -17.50 12.82
C PHE A 633 -20.23 -16.19 13.39
N TYR A 634 -21.54 -15.99 13.26
CA TYR A 634 -22.28 -14.86 13.83
C TYR A 634 -22.86 -15.27 15.19
N ILE A 635 -22.22 -14.86 16.28
CA ILE A 635 -22.67 -15.10 17.66
C ILE A 635 -23.51 -13.91 18.12
N ILE A 636 -24.83 -14.07 18.05
CA ILE A 636 -25.83 -13.00 18.24
C ILE A 636 -26.31 -13.02 19.69
N GLU A 637 -25.83 -12.07 20.48
CA GLU A 637 -26.14 -11.92 21.91
C GLU A 637 -27.44 -11.15 22.16
N LYS A 638 -27.80 -10.23 21.26
CA LYS A 638 -29.09 -9.53 21.27
C LYS A 638 -29.62 -9.36 19.85
N ASN A 639 -30.88 -9.69 19.63
CA ASN A 639 -31.62 -9.37 18.43
C ASN A 639 -33.02 -8.89 18.83
N ASP A 640 -33.39 -7.69 18.40
CA ASP A 640 -34.70 -7.12 18.62
C ASP A 640 -35.28 -6.59 17.31
N GLY A 641 -36.19 -7.34 16.69
CA GLY A 641 -36.94 -6.91 15.51
C GLY A 641 -36.28 -7.14 14.15
N ILE A 642 -35.05 -7.66 14.08
CA ILE A 642 -34.38 -8.02 12.81
C ILE A 642 -34.58 -9.52 12.50
N SER A 643 -34.78 -9.88 11.23
CA SER A 643 -34.89 -11.29 10.82
C SER A 643 -33.55 -12.02 10.88
N VAL A 644 -33.56 -13.36 10.88
CA VAL A 644 -32.31 -14.14 10.88
C VAL A 644 -31.48 -13.87 9.63
N GLU A 645 -32.15 -13.77 8.48
CA GLU A 645 -31.54 -13.42 7.18
C GLU A 645 -30.88 -12.04 7.21
N GLU A 646 -31.47 -11.09 7.94
CA GLU A 646 -31.00 -9.70 8.02
C GLU A 646 -29.88 -9.51 9.06
N CYS A 647 -29.59 -10.52 9.88
CA CYS A 647 -28.45 -10.51 10.79
C CYS A 647 -27.12 -10.80 10.07
N GLN A 648 -27.16 -11.36 8.85
CA GLN A 648 -25.97 -11.61 8.04
C GLN A 648 -25.72 -10.45 7.05
N ILE A 649 -24.47 -10.27 6.65
CA ILE A 649 -24.11 -9.30 5.61
C ILE A 649 -23.34 -10.05 4.55
N SER A 650 -23.85 -10.04 3.32
CA SER A 650 -23.10 -10.56 2.18
C SER A 650 -22.06 -9.52 1.79
N TYR A 651 -20.83 -9.71 2.25
CA TYR A 651 -19.68 -8.97 1.73
C TYR A 651 -19.40 -9.46 0.30
N ALA A 652 -19.45 -8.54 -0.66
CA ALA A 652 -18.85 -8.74 -1.97
C ALA A 652 -17.33 -8.84 -1.78
N GLY A 653 -16.81 -10.05 -1.57
CA GLY A 653 -15.38 -10.28 -1.47
C GLY A 653 -14.71 -9.92 -2.79
N GLY A 654 -14.07 -8.74 -2.86
CA GLY A 654 -12.95 -8.36 -3.74
C GLY A 654 -12.96 -8.66 -5.24
N GLY A 655 -14.04 -9.24 -5.79
CA GLY A 655 -14.13 -9.72 -7.16
C GLY A 655 -15.31 -9.08 -7.88
N MET A 656 -15.08 -8.65 -9.13
CA MET A 656 -16.08 -8.04 -10.00
C MET A 656 -17.13 -9.06 -10.49
N SER A 657 -17.91 -9.71 -9.61
CA SER A 657 -18.96 -10.68 -9.97
C SER A 657 -20.06 -10.88 -8.92
N ARG A 658 -21.25 -11.29 -9.39
CA ARG A 658 -22.56 -11.36 -8.71
C ARG A 658 -22.54 -11.77 -7.23
N LEU A 659 -23.17 -10.93 -6.39
CA LEU A 659 -23.67 -11.29 -5.06
C LEU A 659 -24.57 -12.55 -5.18
N PRO A 660 -24.51 -13.48 -4.21
CA PRO A 660 -25.44 -14.61 -4.18
C PRO A 660 -26.88 -14.10 -4.14
N VAL A 661 -27.73 -14.72 -4.94
CA VAL A 661 -29.16 -14.47 -4.98
C VAL A 661 -29.80 -15.28 -3.83
N ASP A 662 -30.35 -14.58 -2.84
CA ASP A 662 -31.19 -15.08 -1.75
C ASP A 662 -30.55 -16.05 -0.75
N LEU A 663 -29.84 -15.51 0.25
CA LEU A 663 -29.45 -16.26 1.46
C LEU A 663 -30.72 -16.64 2.26
N SER A 664 -30.82 -17.89 2.69
CA SER A 664 -31.96 -18.44 3.43
C SER A 664 -31.49 -19.39 4.53
N PRO A 665 -30.98 -18.85 5.65
CA PRO A 665 -30.44 -19.65 6.75
C PRO A 665 -31.50 -20.60 7.32
N LYS A 666 -31.12 -21.87 7.50
CA LYS A 666 -32.01 -22.92 8.02
C LYS A 666 -31.59 -23.34 9.41
N TYR A 667 -32.57 -23.48 10.29
CA TYR A 667 -32.33 -24.03 11.62
C TYR A 667 -31.65 -25.41 11.53
N VAL A 668 -30.58 -25.58 12.31
CA VAL A 668 -29.79 -26.81 12.37
C VAL A 668 -29.98 -27.49 13.71
N MET A 669 -29.69 -26.78 14.81
CA MET A 669 -29.65 -27.35 16.15
C MET A 669 -29.74 -26.27 17.23
N THR A 670 -29.84 -26.71 18.49
CA THR A 670 -29.66 -25.88 19.69
C THR A 670 -28.50 -26.45 20.50
N TYR A 671 -27.64 -25.60 21.06
CA TYR A 671 -26.51 -25.99 21.90
C TYR A 671 -26.33 -25.06 23.10
N THR A 672 -25.38 -25.39 23.97
CA THR A 672 -25.00 -24.56 25.12
C THR A 672 -23.52 -24.19 25.04
N ALA A 673 -23.20 -22.91 25.21
CA ALA A 673 -21.84 -22.37 25.37
C ALA A 673 -21.89 -21.18 26.34
N GLY A 674 -20.85 -20.94 27.12
CA GLY A 674 -20.80 -19.84 28.10
C GLY A 674 -21.93 -19.86 29.15
N GLY A 675 -22.62 -20.98 29.33
CA GLY A 675 -23.78 -21.11 30.21
C GLY A 675 -25.13 -20.66 29.61
N HIS A 676 -25.16 -20.33 28.31
CA HIS A 676 -26.36 -19.88 27.59
C HIS A 676 -26.77 -20.87 26.50
N GLU A 677 -28.07 -20.92 26.17
CA GLU A 677 -28.57 -21.73 25.06
C GLU A 677 -28.64 -20.90 23.78
N TYR A 678 -28.20 -21.48 22.66
CA TYR A 678 -28.18 -20.85 21.34
C TYR A 678 -28.89 -21.70 20.30
N ASP A 679 -29.74 -21.08 19.47
CA ASP A 679 -30.28 -21.71 18.26
C ASP A 679 -29.34 -21.41 17.07
N VAL A 680 -28.98 -22.43 16.30
CA VAL A 680 -28.09 -22.33 15.13
C VAL A 680 -28.89 -22.35 13.85
N TYR A 681 -28.59 -21.41 12.97
CA TYR A 681 -29.03 -21.41 11.58
C TYR A 681 -27.80 -21.47 10.68
N LYS A 682 -27.85 -22.28 9.62
CA LYS A 682 -26.76 -22.40 8.64
C LYS A 682 -27.25 -22.01 7.25
N ASP A 683 -26.40 -21.31 6.51
CA ASP A 683 -26.50 -21.18 5.06
C ASP A 683 -25.14 -21.48 4.39
N SER A 684 -25.17 -21.79 3.09
CA SER A 684 -23.99 -22.03 2.28
C SER A 684 -24.14 -21.36 0.91
N ALA A 685 -23.20 -20.50 0.55
CA ALA A 685 -23.18 -19.78 -0.73
C ALA A 685 -21.91 -20.08 -1.53
N SER A 686 -21.99 -20.07 -2.85
CA SER A 686 -20.84 -20.16 -3.74
C SER A 686 -20.56 -18.81 -4.41
N TYR A 687 -19.33 -18.32 -4.29
CA TYR A 687 -18.87 -17.11 -4.96
C TYR A 687 -17.98 -17.49 -6.14
N ALA A 688 -18.25 -16.91 -7.32
CA ALA A 688 -17.42 -17.06 -8.51
C ALA A 688 -16.84 -15.69 -8.89
N GLY A 689 -15.52 -15.52 -8.81
CA GLY A 689 -14.81 -14.28 -9.15
C GLY A 689 -13.92 -14.41 -10.39
N CYS A 690 -13.42 -13.27 -10.88
CA CYS A 690 -12.59 -13.20 -12.09
C CYS A 690 -11.25 -13.96 -11.99
N PHE A 691 -10.79 -14.22 -10.77
CA PHE A 691 -9.48 -14.82 -10.47
C PHE A 691 -9.56 -16.06 -9.56
N SER A 692 -10.67 -16.27 -8.84
CA SER A 692 -10.91 -17.47 -8.00
C SER A 692 -12.41 -17.66 -7.70
N SER A 693 -12.80 -18.89 -7.37
CA SER A 693 -14.13 -19.23 -6.83
C SER A 693 -13.97 -19.87 -5.45
N TYR A 694 -14.86 -19.55 -4.50
CA TYR A 694 -14.84 -20.11 -3.14
C TYR A 694 -16.25 -20.37 -2.61
N TYR A 695 -16.36 -21.22 -1.59
CA TYR A 695 -17.60 -21.48 -0.87
C TYR A 695 -17.60 -20.73 0.47
N LEU A 696 -18.73 -20.16 0.86
CA LEU A 696 -18.95 -19.52 2.14
C LEU A 696 -19.99 -20.32 2.93
N ASP A 697 -19.63 -20.77 4.12
CA ASP A 697 -20.55 -21.34 5.11
C ASP A 697 -20.80 -20.31 6.22
N SER A 698 -22.06 -19.89 6.41
CA SER A 698 -22.42 -18.93 7.45
C SER A 698 -23.23 -19.62 8.56
N TYR A 699 -22.78 -19.49 9.80
CA TYR A 699 -23.39 -20.07 11.00
C TYR A 699 -23.89 -18.93 11.91
N LEU A 700 -25.21 -18.77 12.02
CA LEU A 700 -25.85 -17.78 12.89
C LEU A 700 -26.28 -18.45 14.20
N CYS A 701 -25.61 -18.11 15.29
CA CYS A 701 -25.83 -18.63 16.64
C CYS A 701 -26.59 -17.59 17.47
N ILE A 702 -27.90 -17.76 17.62
CA ILE A 702 -28.77 -16.79 18.29
C ILE A 702 -29.03 -17.22 19.72
N ARG A 703 -28.57 -16.40 20.68
CA ARG A 703 -28.82 -16.62 22.10
C ARG A 703 -30.32 -16.58 22.40
N LYS A 704 -30.82 -17.51 23.22
CA LYS A 704 -32.25 -17.64 23.53
C LYS A 704 -32.70 -16.81 24.73
N ASP A 705 -31.84 -16.67 25.72
CA ASP A 705 -32.08 -15.96 26.97
C ASP A 705 -31.58 -14.51 26.92
N GLN A 706 -31.94 -13.78 25.86
CA GLN A 706 -31.48 -12.41 25.63
C GLN A 706 -32.02 -11.45 26.70
N SER A 707 -31.14 -10.61 27.27
CA SER A 707 -31.55 -9.59 28.25
C SER A 707 -32.25 -8.40 27.58
N ASP A 708 -33.25 -7.83 28.26
CA ASP A 708 -33.90 -6.56 27.91
C ASP A 708 -33.28 -5.36 28.67
N ASP A 709 -32.19 -5.58 29.39
CA ASP A 709 -31.50 -4.52 30.11
C ASP A 709 -30.87 -3.51 29.15
N ALA A 710 -30.89 -2.24 29.54
CA ALA A 710 -30.24 -1.16 28.79
C ALA A 710 -28.71 -1.29 28.72
N VAL A 711 -28.11 -2.13 29.56
CA VAL A 711 -26.68 -2.46 29.53
C VAL A 711 -26.55 -3.96 29.33
N LEU A 712 -26.03 -4.35 28.18
CA LEU A 712 -25.71 -5.72 27.82
C LEU A 712 -24.25 -5.97 28.18
N GLU A 713 -23.96 -7.01 28.95
CA GLU A 713 -22.60 -7.41 29.29
C GLU A 713 -22.47 -8.93 29.25
N GLY A 714 -21.32 -9.41 28.79
CA GLY A 714 -21.06 -10.84 28.66
C GLY A 714 -19.65 -11.16 28.19
N SER A 715 -19.39 -12.46 28.09
CA SER A 715 -18.14 -13.03 27.61
C SER A 715 -18.45 -14.21 26.69
N ILE A 716 -17.75 -14.28 25.56
CA ILE A 716 -17.88 -15.31 24.55
C ILE A 716 -16.52 -15.99 24.42
N ASN A 717 -16.52 -17.32 24.47
CA ASN A 717 -15.34 -18.15 24.23
C ASN A 717 -15.55 -18.91 22.91
N LEU A 718 -14.82 -18.54 21.85
CA LEU A 718 -15.08 -19.09 20.52
C LEU A 718 -14.78 -20.59 20.44
N GLY A 719 -13.79 -21.11 21.16
CA GLY A 719 -13.48 -22.54 21.24
C GLY A 719 -14.66 -23.36 21.78
N GLU A 720 -15.35 -22.88 22.82
CA GLU A 720 -16.57 -23.51 23.34
C GLU A 720 -17.66 -23.57 22.28
N HIS A 721 -17.88 -22.49 21.54
CA HIS A 721 -18.83 -22.47 20.43
C HIS A 721 -18.44 -23.47 19.34
N LEU A 722 -17.21 -23.40 18.82
CA LEU A 722 -16.71 -24.26 17.73
C LEU A 722 -16.71 -25.75 18.09
N SER A 723 -16.50 -26.11 19.36
CA SER A 723 -16.52 -27.51 19.82
C SER A 723 -17.84 -28.22 19.54
N GLN A 724 -18.94 -27.47 19.44
CA GLN A 724 -20.28 -27.98 19.15
C GLN A 724 -20.50 -28.29 17.65
N PHE A 725 -19.57 -27.85 16.80
CA PHE A 725 -19.59 -28.02 15.34
C PHE A 725 -18.56 -29.05 14.86
N SER A 726 -18.07 -29.93 15.74
CA SER A 726 -17.05 -30.94 15.39
C SER A 726 -17.47 -31.90 14.26
N ASP A 727 -18.78 -32.14 14.08
CA ASP A 727 -19.32 -32.90 12.94
C ASP A 727 -19.45 -32.08 11.64
N LEU A 728 -19.23 -30.76 11.72
CA LEU A 728 -19.43 -29.77 10.65
C LEU A 728 -18.11 -29.08 10.23
N LEU A 729 -17.03 -29.24 11.00
CA LEU A 729 -15.71 -28.65 10.76
C LEU A 729 -14.67 -29.76 10.63
N ASP A 730 -13.98 -29.81 9.48
CA ASP A 730 -13.04 -30.90 9.14
C ASP A 730 -11.64 -30.79 9.79
N SER A 731 -11.32 -29.70 10.51
CA SER A 731 -10.00 -29.47 11.15
C SER A 731 -10.02 -28.28 12.12
N SER A 732 -8.87 -27.93 12.72
CA SER A 732 -8.67 -26.67 13.48
C SER A 732 -9.09 -25.45 12.64
N PHE A 733 -9.91 -24.57 13.24
CA PHE A 733 -10.38 -23.35 12.59
C PHE A 733 -9.30 -22.28 12.64
N LYS A 734 -8.97 -21.71 11.49
CA LYS A 734 -8.01 -20.61 11.37
C LYS A 734 -8.77 -19.31 11.21
N THR A 735 -8.88 -18.54 12.29
CA THR A 735 -9.58 -17.25 12.27
C THR A 735 -8.69 -16.18 11.62
N THR A 736 -9.29 -15.38 10.72
CA THR A 736 -8.65 -14.25 10.02
C THR A 736 -9.06 -12.91 10.58
N ASP A 737 -10.21 -12.84 11.23
CA ASP A 737 -10.78 -11.63 11.80
C ASP A 737 -11.77 -11.95 12.91
N SER A 738 -11.88 -11.03 13.85
CA SER A 738 -12.78 -11.12 15.00
C SER A 738 -13.37 -9.75 15.25
N THR A 739 -14.70 -9.68 15.21
CA THR A 739 -15.41 -8.42 14.98
C THR A 739 -16.59 -8.28 15.92
N LEU A 740 -16.63 -7.21 16.72
CA LEU A 740 -17.87 -6.76 17.35
C LEU A 740 -18.70 -6.00 16.30
N ARG A 741 -19.93 -6.42 16.07
CA ARG A 741 -20.80 -5.91 15.00
C ARG A 741 -22.17 -5.51 15.54
N ILE A 742 -22.66 -4.38 15.07
CA ILE A 742 -24.01 -3.87 15.33
C ILE A 742 -24.69 -3.60 13.99
N THR A 743 -25.73 -4.38 13.71
CA THR A 743 -26.54 -4.23 12.50
C THR A 743 -27.90 -3.66 12.89
N THR A 744 -28.39 -2.72 12.10
CA THR A 744 -29.65 -2.02 12.33
C THR A 744 -30.45 -1.99 11.04
N LYS A 745 -31.78 -1.98 11.16
CA LYS A 745 -32.69 -1.70 10.04
C LYS A 745 -33.23 -0.29 10.18
N THR A 746 -34.24 -0.12 11.04
CA THR A 746 -34.92 1.15 11.31
C THR A 746 -34.68 1.69 12.72
N ALA A 747 -33.59 1.27 13.36
CA ALA A 747 -33.27 1.67 14.72
C ALA A 747 -33.07 3.19 14.85
N LYS A 748 -33.51 3.72 15.99
CA LYS A 748 -33.27 5.10 16.39
C LYS A 748 -32.70 5.18 17.80
N GLY A 749 -31.70 6.03 17.99
CA GLY A 749 -31.13 6.31 19.30
C GLY A 749 -29.61 6.31 19.28
N LYS A 750 -29.01 5.98 20.42
CA LYS A 750 -27.56 5.98 20.60
C LYS A 750 -27.11 4.71 21.32
N VAL A 751 -26.07 4.08 20.82
CA VAL A 751 -25.34 2.98 21.49
C VAL A 751 -23.96 3.47 21.91
N GLU A 752 -23.52 3.02 23.08
CA GLU A 752 -22.15 3.23 23.59
C GLU A 752 -21.53 1.87 23.91
N VAL A 753 -20.49 1.48 23.17
CA VAL A 753 -19.67 0.31 23.50
C VAL A 753 -18.66 0.74 24.54
N LEU A 754 -18.82 0.22 25.76
CA LEU A 754 -18.05 0.56 26.94
C LEU A 754 -16.93 -0.45 27.23
N LYS A 755 -16.98 -1.64 26.61
CA LYS A 755 -15.95 -2.67 26.66
C LYS A 755 -16.01 -3.52 25.38
N ASN A 756 -14.85 -3.83 24.80
CA ASN A 756 -14.69 -4.71 23.64
C ASN A 756 -13.29 -5.36 23.68
N ASP A 757 -13.09 -6.28 24.62
CA ASP A 757 -11.79 -6.94 24.80
C ASP A 757 -11.79 -8.24 23.98
N ILE A 758 -10.99 -8.27 22.92
CA ILE A 758 -10.77 -9.46 22.07
C ILE A 758 -9.39 -10.02 22.39
N GLU A 759 -9.32 -11.14 23.09
CA GLU A 759 -8.09 -11.73 23.60
C GLU A 759 -7.85 -13.12 23.01
N TYR A 760 -6.72 -13.25 22.31
CA TYR A 760 -6.19 -14.53 21.86
C TYR A 760 -5.37 -15.13 23.00
N GLY A 761 -5.85 -16.23 23.60
CA GLY A 761 -5.27 -16.83 24.79
C GLY A 761 -4.66 -18.20 24.53
N GLU A 762 -3.55 -18.50 25.22
CA GLU A 762 -3.06 -19.87 25.36
C GLU A 762 -3.87 -20.59 26.45
N THR A 763 -4.67 -21.59 26.08
CA THR A 763 -5.37 -22.44 27.05
C THR A 763 -4.37 -23.42 27.65
N GLY A 764 -3.73 -22.99 28.75
CA GLY A 764 -3.05 -23.82 29.75
C GLY A 764 -2.25 -25.02 29.24
N THR A 765 -0.92 -24.85 29.13
CA THR A 765 0.15 -25.87 29.01
C THR A 765 -0.30 -27.29 28.67
N GLU A 766 0.00 -27.73 27.45
CA GLU A 766 -0.08 -29.13 27.03
C GLU A 766 0.49 -30.09 28.08
N ALA A 767 -0.18 -31.22 28.27
CA ALA A 767 0.43 -32.37 28.90
C ALA A 767 1.54 -32.88 27.96
N VAL A 768 2.80 -32.54 28.23
CA VAL A 768 3.97 -33.03 27.50
C VAL A 768 3.87 -34.55 27.27
N ILE A 769 3.70 -34.98 26.02
CA ILE A 769 3.64 -36.39 25.64
C ILE A 769 5.08 -36.93 25.59
N ILE A 770 5.47 -37.64 26.65
CA ILE A 770 6.80 -38.27 26.74
C ILE A 770 6.95 -39.26 25.58
N GLY A 771 7.97 -39.05 24.74
CA GLY A 771 8.26 -39.89 23.58
C GLY A 771 7.84 -39.32 22.23
N ASP A 772 7.16 -38.18 22.17
CA ASP A 772 6.87 -37.44 20.94
C ASP A 772 8.07 -36.53 20.59
N PHE A 773 8.94 -36.99 19.70
CA PHE A 773 10.18 -36.31 19.32
C PHE A 773 10.02 -35.41 18.10
N ASN A 774 8.91 -35.54 17.36
CA ASN A 774 8.61 -34.73 16.17
C ASN A 774 7.44 -33.76 16.37
N THR A 775 6.88 -33.69 17.58
CA THR A 775 5.79 -32.80 18.01
C THR A 775 4.51 -32.95 17.19
N ASP A 776 4.21 -34.17 16.74
CA ASP A 776 3.01 -34.49 15.96
C ASP A 776 1.85 -35.07 16.79
N SER A 777 1.98 -35.04 18.12
CA SER A 777 1.06 -35.59 19.11
C SER A 777 0.86 -37.10 19.05
N ARG A 778 1.74 -37.84 18.34
CA ARG A 778 1.75 -39.30 18.25
C ARG A 778 3.12 -39.83 18.64
N ILE A 779 3.19 -41.13 18.98
CA ILE A 779 4.45 -41.81 19.26
C ILE A 779 4.58 -42.97 18.29
N ASP A 780 5.38 -42.79 17.24
CA ASP A 780 5.57 -43.77 16.18
C ASP A 780 7.04 -43.89 15.71
N SER A 781 7.24 -44.55 14.56
CA SER A 781 8.57 -44.80 14.01
C SER A 781 9.34 -43.54 13.59
N LEU A 782 8.64 -42.44 13.29
CA LEU A 782 9.24 -41.15 12.95
C LEU A 782 9.92 -40.53 14.16
N ASP A 783 9.35 -40.67 15.36
CA ASP A 783 9.97 -40.27 16.63
C ASP A 783 11.26 -41.02 16.89
N VAL A 784 11.28 -42.33 16.60
CA VAL A 784 12.50 -43.16 16.73
C VAL A 784 13.59 -42.68 15.76
N ALA A 785 13.23 -42.30 14.54
CA ALA A 785 14.18 -41.79 13.55
C ALA A 785 14.74 -40.43 13.97
N ARG A 786 13.87 -39.53 14.46
CA ARG A 786 14.24 -38.21 14.96
C ARG A 786 15.13 -38.30 16.20
N ALA A 787 14.77 -39.13 17.17
CA ALA A 787 15.55 -39.39 18.38
C ALA A 787 16.95 -39.94 18.06
N LYS A 788 17.07 -40.85 17.07
CA LYS A 788 18.38 -41.37 16.63
C LYS A 788 19.26 -40.31 15.96
N LYS A 789 18.66 -39.47 15.12
CA LYS A 789 19.38 -38.35 14.49
C LYS A 789 19.89 -37.39 15.55
N LEU A 790 19.03 -37.01 16.50
CA LEU A 790 19.38 -36.12 17.59
C LEU A 790 20.48 -36.71 18.50
N LEU A 791 20.38 -38.01 18.84
CA LEU A 791 21.40 -38.69 19.64
C LEU A 791 22.78 -38.65 18.95
N LEU A 792 22.82 -38.85 17.62
CA LEU A 792 24.05 -38.77 16.83
C LEU A 792 24.62 -37.34 16.76
N GLU A 793 23.76 -36.32 16.71
CA GLU A 793 24.15 -34.91 16.75
C GLU A 793 24.68 -34.50 18.14
N THR A 794 24.17 -35.10 19.22
CA THR A 794 24.55 -34.78 20.61
C THR A 794 25.84 -35.49 21.06
N PHE A 795 26.32 -36.52 20.34
CA PHE A 795 27.60 -37.18 20.63
C PHE A 795 28.85 -36.30 20.43
N ALA A 796 28.68 -35.06 19.95
CA ALA A 796 29.77 -34.12 19.68
C ALA A 796 30.13 -33.18 20.86
N ASP A 797 29.25 -32.99 21.86
CA ASP A 797 29.49 -32.07 22.98
C ASP A 797 28.86 -32.56 24.30
N GLU A 798 29.37 -32.07 25.43
CA GLU A 798 28.98 -32.50 26.79
C GLU A 798 27.47 -32.38 27.07
N LYS A 799 26.95 -33.38 27.80
CA LYS A 799 25.54 -33.62 28.20
C LYS A 799 24.69 -32.35 28.31
N THR A 800 23.83 -32.11 27.33
CA THR A 800 22.76 -31.10 27.38
C THR A 800 21.60 -31.59 28.25
N GLU A 801 21.02 -30.72 29.07
CA GLU A 801 19.72 -30.98 29.72
C GLU A 801 18.67 -31.26 28.66
N ALA A 802 17.92 -32.34 28.84
CA ALA A 802 16.91 -32.77 27.89
C ALA A 802 15.54 -32.21 28.26
N PRO A 803 14.78 -31.63 27.32
CA PRO A 803 13.36 -31.34 27.50
C PRO A 803 12.59 -32.59 27.95
N ALA A 804 11.54 -32.40 28.75
CA ALA A 804 10.81 -33.49 29.39
C ALA A 804 10.22 -34.55 28.44
N TYR A 805 9.92 -34.20 27.17
CA TYR A 805 9.45 -35.17 26.17
C TYR A 805 10.54 -36.13 25.68
N MET A 806 11.81 -35.73 25.79
CA MET A 806 12.97 -36.53 25.36
C MET A 806 13.45 -37.50 26.43
N ASP A 807 13.12 -37.25 27.70
CA ASP A 807 13.53 -38.04 28.86
C ASP A 807 12.58 -39.21 29.13
N THR A 808 12.51 -40.13 28.16
CA THR A 808 11.63 -41.31 28.23
C THR A 808 12.01 -42.27 29.37
N ASN A 809 13.24 -42.20 29.88
CA ASN A 809 13.72 -42.99 31.00
C ASN A 809 13.57 -42.27 32.36
N ARG A 810 13.29 -40.96 32.34
CA ARG A 810 13.06 -40.07 33.49
C ARG A 810 14.28 -39.89 34.41
N ASN A 811 15.47 -39.74 33.84
CA ASN A 811 16.72 -39.49 34.58
C ASN A 811 17.26 -38.05 34.44
N GLY A 812 16.53 -37.18 33.74
CA GLY A 812 16.88 -35.77 33.50
C GLY A 812 17.88 -35.54 32.37
N THR A 813 18.27 -36.57 31.62
CA THR A 813 19.24 -36.48 30.52
C THR A 813 18.81 -37.30 29.32
N PHE A 814 19.08 -36.81 28.10
CA PHE A 814 18.79 -37.55 26.87
C PHE A 814 19.98 -38.46 26.54
N GLU A 815 19.77 -39.77 26.60
CA GLU A 815 20.81 -40.76 26.35
C GLU A 815 20.30 -41.94 25.50
N LEU A 816 21.21 -42.87 25.17
CA LEU A 816 20.85 -44.06 24.39
C LEU A 816 19.72 -44.88 25.04
N ALA A 817 19.60 -44.85 26.37
CA ALA A 817 18.52 -45.53 27.08
C ALA A 817 17.13 -45.00 26.67
N ASP A 818 17.01 -43.71 26.36
CA ASP A 818 15.75 -43.10 25.93
C ASP A 818 15.30 -43.60 24.56
N VAL A 819 16.24 -43.62 23.62
CA VAL A 819 15.98 -44.14 22.27
C VAL A 819 15.60 -45.62 22.31
N VAL A 820 16.17 -46.40 23.23
CA VAL A 820 15.84 -47.82 23.43
C VAL A 820 14.44 -47.99 24.01
N LEU A 821 14.02 -47.15 24.96
CA LEU A 821 12.68 -47.19 25.54
C LEU A 821 11.63 -46.73 24.53
N LEU A 822 11.88 -45.64 23.81
CA LEU A 822 11.03 -45.17 22.71
C LEU A 822 10.83 -46.25 21.64
N GLN A 823 11.93 -46.87 21.19
CA GLN A 823 11.85 -47.97 20.23
C GLN A 823 11.11 -49.20 20.81
N SER A 824 11.24 -49.47 22.11
CA SER A 824 10.51 -50.56 22.76
C SER A 824 9.01 -50.28 22.87
N PHE A 825 8.62 -49.02 23.04
CA PHE A 825 7.22 -48.56 23.07
C PHE A 825 6.58 -48.71 21.69
N VAL A 826 7.23 -48.18 20.64
CA VAL A 826 6.75 -48.28 19.25
C VAL A 826 6.64 -49.73 18.76
N LEU A 827 7.55 -50.61 19.22
CA LEU A 827 7.50 -52.05 18.94
C LEU A 827 6.49 -52.83 19.81
N GLY A 828 5.75 -52.14 20.69
CA GLY A 828 4.75 -52.75 21.59
C GLY A 828 5.33 -53.65 22.68
N LYS A 829 6.64 -53.58 22.94
CA LYS A 829 7.31 -54.37 24.00
C LYS A 829 7.06 -53.81 25.39
N ILE A 830 6.85 -52.50 25.48
CA ILE A 830 6.36 -51.81 26.68
C ILE A 830 5.08 -51.06 26.32
N LYS A 831 4.17 -50.92 27.28
CA LYS A 831 2.90 -50.20 27.08
C LYS A 831 2.92 -48.78 27.64
N THR A 832 3.90 -48.47 28.49
CA THR A 832 4.08 -47.21 29.19
C THR A 832 5.57 -47.02 29.51
N PHE A 833 6.02 -45.77 29.56
CA PHE A 833 7.37 -45.44 30.02
C PHE A 833 7.53 -45.64 31.55
N PRO A 834 8.77 -45.82 32.05
CA PRO A 834 9.03 -45.93 33.48
C PRO A 834 8.55 -44.70 34.28
N PRO A 835 8.10 -44.87 35.53
CA PRO A 835 7.80 -43.74 36.41
C PRO A 835 9.09 -43.01 36.82
N ALA A 836 8.98 -41.74 37.21
CA ALA A 836 10.13 -40.96 37.68
C ALA A 836 10.75 -41.62 38.92
N VAL A 837 12.08 -41.76 38.94
CA VAL A 837 12.81 -42.22 40.13
C VAL A 837 12.84 -41.05 41.13
N GLN A 838 12.25 -41.25 42.32
CA GLN A 838 12.28 -40.25 43.41
C GLN A 838 13.66 -40.12 44.05
#